data_AF-A0A497A7I4-F1
#
_entry.id   AF-A0A497A7I4-F1
#
_cell.length_a   1.000
_cell.length_b   1.000
_cell.length_c   1.000
_cell.angle_alpha   90.00
_cell.angle_beta   90.00
_cell.angle_gamma   90.00
#
_symmetry.space_group_name_H-M   'P 1'
#
loop_
_entity.id
_entity.type
_entity.pdbx_description
1 polymer ?
#
loop_
_entity_poly.entity_id
_entity_poly.type
_entity_poly.pdbx_seq_one_letter_code
_entity_poly.pdbx_strand_id
1 'polypeptide(L)'
;MRGVVSQTPNPRWLITVICSLFIVHCSLVIASAQSVPSIVINELQYHPLSNDHSEEYIELYNAGITTVDLSGWKFSDGIHYTFPDGVSIPPGGYVVIGHDPATVEAVYGITGVLGPFEGGRLSNSGERVAIEDAEGNLVDEVTYDDHHPWPEAPDGDGPSLELINPAFDNDRACSWGASTGLGTPGARNSVYSADNIPPCITDVAHTPVFPTSSQPVTVTALVDDNSAVMTVTLHYRPELTSDYVTLPMTATGDSLYVAAIPALADGLYVEFYITATDDQGAERLVPEGAPGGISEETGNPITVSYIYQVEDTHPTSDLPIYRLIMTRENWAELTERDLFSNVLLDATFVYSGEVFYNVGVRYRGESSRDTWPRPYRIKFRDEHEFEDRERINLVSDELGREALSHDLFQRVGLPAPNTRFVTLYINENRQDRDYLDVEQVDNDFLEAHFPGDEDGNLYRAYDGADLSYRGPDPDAYRPYYVKKNNEDADDYSDIITLTDALTNSPDETFRAQAEAVADMRQWLRWFAVQAVLDNHEGALWIGQGDDYFLYHRPSDGRFVLISWDHDGTFTDPDHSIWEPNWLGPEIVRRILNYPDFTRWYYQDIASIAANEFSVEEMYPRIDALPAVVSDGDRDELKQYVADRIPTLLAQIPDTTLSISTNGGADFATTQTEVTLEGECSPLRDVYVNGSADGVEYPTATTWRYTSALSARDNAFVVSDGLDSYTITVYLDFFHGGTLMEDTTLPTSGYPYAITEDIIVPAGVTLTIEPGVTLQFQSDRYLRVNEGGRLLAEGTAAQPIVFTGQGGAYWGGILLDRTQEDNRIVHAVIEYTREVITNPRTHGVSAYGARVTIADSVIRHTDFSDAVQTYPWFGHDPTIYLLRNEIYDVQRDAVHVTGGYAFIQGNHIHDARLGDYQFEGIEVSHMITPAVLLDNHIHDVSDDCIDLNDSSAIIERNELHHCGDKGISIGEPSSTTLVNNLIYTCLGKEEDPYSGTGIAVKDGAVSYIVNNTVSDCRHGIYLYHGQGGIATVVNSILWGNGTNLELRDGSVITVTYSDIEGGWPGEGNINADPLFRAPQDGDYRLREDSPCVDTGTADGAPDEDIRGVPRPEGEGYDRGAHEFFEFFACYLPLILREQTSLRLIPESPAKLAGLFTCGNRDLMIK
;
A
#
# COMPACT_ATOMS: atom_id res chain seq x y z
N MET A 1 35.90 -12.33 -2.98
CA MET A 1 37.02 -13.13 -2.40
C MET A 1 36.64 -14.61 -2.45
N ARG A 2 37.58 -15.52 -2.73
CA ARG A 2 37.45 -17.00 -2.62
C ARG A 2 36.15 -17.63 -3.13
N GLY A 3 36.20 -18.17 -4.35
CA GLY A 3 35.19 -19.13 -4.80
C GLY A 3 35.30 -20.47 -4.07
N VAL A 4 34.18 -21.18 -4.00
CA VAL A 4 34.08 -22.62 -3.75
C VAL A 4 33.07 -23.14 -4.76
N VAL A 5 33.51 -24.07 -5.62
CA VAL A 5 32.63 -24.76 -6.57
C VAL A 5 31.80 -25.78 -5.80
N SER A 6 30.47 -25.65 -5.84
CA SER A 6 29.54 -26.69 -5.39
C SER A 6 29.04 -27.49 -6.59
N GLN A 7 29.71 -28.60 -6.90
CA GLN A 7 29.10 -29.65 -7.72
C GLN A 7 28.14 -30.44 -6.84
N THR A 8 26.83 -30.23 -7.03
CA THR A 8 25.77 -31.09 -6.53
C THR A 8 25.30 -32.01 -7.65
N PRO A 9 25.46 -33.34 -7.55
CA PRO A 9 24.84 -34.29 -8.47
C PRO A 9 23.32 -34.35 -8.27
N ASN A 10 22.60 -34.48 -9.38
CA ASN A 10 21.15 -34.69 -9.46
C ASN A 10 20.72 -35.98 -8.71
N PRO A 11 19.73 -35.97 -7.80
CA PRO A 11 19.46 -37.10 -6.91
C PRO A 11 18.51 -38.17 -7.47
N ARG A 12 18.80 -38.75 -8.66
CA ARG A 12 18.12 -39.98 -9.15
C ARG A 12 19.03 -41.23 -9.28
N TRP A 13 20.34 -41.14 -9.04
CA TRP A 13 21.28 -42.29 -9.14
C TRP A 13 21.86 -42.77 -7.79
N LEU A 14 21.03 -43.35 -6.91
CA LEU A 14 21.52 -44.17 -5.78
C LEU A 14 20.54 -45.22 -5.21
N ILE A 15 19.76 -45.93 -6.04
CA ILE A 15 18.99 -47.12 -5.62
C ILE A 15 19.26 -48.34 -6.52
N THR A 16 20.53 -48.69 -6.69
CA THR A 16 20.94 -50.05 -7.05
C THR A 16 22.22 -50.41 -6.31
N VAL A 17 22.36 -51.68 -5.90
CA VAL A 17 23.49 -52.22 -5.11
C VAL A 17 23.52 -51.76 -3.63
N ILE A 18 22.54 -52.22 -2.83
CA ILE A 18 22.75 -52.99 -1.56
C ILE A 18 21.40 -53.66 -1.22
N CYS A 19 21.20 -54.89 -1.68
CA CYS A 19 20.12 -55.77 -1.23
C CYS A 19 20.61 -57.22 -1.15
N SER A 20 21.50 -57.49 -0.19
CA SER A 20 22.05 -58.83 0.07
C SER A 20 22.59 -58.95 1.50
N LEU A 21 21.80 -58.58 2.52
CA LEU A 21 22.01 -59.00 3.93
C LEU A 21 20.92 -58.47 4.90
N PHE A 22 19.69 -58.96 4.83
CA PHE A 22 18.79 -58.98 5.99
C PHE A 22 17.79 -60.15 5.91
N ILE A 23 18.16 -61.27 6.52
CA ILE A 23 17.22 -62.34 6.92
C ILE A 23 17.16 -62.32 8.45
N VAL A 24 16.01 -62.74 9.01
CA VAL A 24 15.76 -63.10 10.42
C VAL A 24 15.03 -62.02 11.27
N HIS A 25 13.70 -62.15 11.29
CA HIS A 25 12.65 -61.50 12.11
C HIS A 25 11.92 -60.28 11.54
N CYS A 26 10.89 -60.54 10.73
CA CYS A 26 9.56 -60.03 11.07
C CYS A 26 8.49 -61.11 10.80
N SER A 27 7.32 -60.91 11.39
CA SER A 27 6.19 -61.81 11.54
C SER A 27 5.73 -62.54 10.27
N LEU A 28 5.14 -63.72 10.48
CA LEU A 28 4.37 -64.49 9.50
C LEU A 28 3.14 -63.70 9.06
N VAL A 29 3.30 -62.77 8.11
CA VAL A 29 2.19 -62.27 7.30
C VAL A 29 1.84 -63.39 6.34
N ILE A 30 0.69 -64.01 6.56
CA ILE A 30 0.04 -64.82 5.54
C ILE A 30 -0.23 -63.85 4.39
N ALA A 31 0.36 -64.09 3.23
CA ALA A 31 -0.09 -63.44 2.01
C ALA A 31 -1.58 -63.80 1.86
N SER A 32 -2.47 -62.84 2.15
CA SER A 32 -3.77 -62.86 1.51
C SER A 32 -3.47 -62.82 0.02
N ALA A 33 -3.96 -63.79 -0.74
CA ALA A 33 -4.13 -63.57 -2.15
C ALA A 33 -4.92 -62.26 -2.28
N GLN A 34 -4.33 -61.24 -2.92
CA GLN A 34 -5.12 -60.11 -3.39
C GLN A 34 -6.25 -60.71 -4.21
N SER A 35 -7.48 -60.41 -3.84
CA SER A 35 -8.60 -60.63 -4.74
C SER A 35 -8.31 -59.79 -5.98
N VAL A 36 -8.22 -60.45 -7.14
CA VAL A 36 -8.23 -59.79 -8.46
C VAL A 36 -9.31 -58.71 -8.41
N PRO A 37 -9.02 -57.45 -8.78
CA PRO A 37 -10.04 -56.41 -8.82
C PRO A 37 -11.19 -56.92 -9.69
N SER A 38 -12.40 -56.88 -9.16
CA SER A 38 -13.56 -57.47 -9.84
C SER A 38 -14.00 -56.65 -11.04
N ILE A 39 -13.49 -55.43 -11.21
CA ILE A 39 -13.77 -54.49 -12.31
C ILE A 39 -12.45 -54.18 -13.00
N VAL A 40 -12.45 -54.14 -14.33
CA VAL A 40 -11.34 -53.63 -15.16
C VAL A 40 -11.85 -52.66 -16.21
N ILE A 41 -10.99 -51.73 -16.65
CA ILE A 41 -11.13 -50.93 -17.87
C ILE A 41 -10.94 -51.89 -19.05
N ASN A 42 -11.97 -52.04 -19.88
CA ASN A 42 -12.10 -53.16 -20.83
C ASN A 42 -12.11 -52.71 -22.30
N GLU A 43 -12.59 -51.51 -22.60
CA GLU A 43 -12.62 -50.94 -23.95
C GLU A 43 -12.55 -49.41 -23.84
N LEU A 44 -11.73 -48.79 -24.70
CA LEU A 44 -11.60 -47.34 -24.85
C LEU A 44 -11.84 -46.98 -26.32
N GLN A 45 -12.74 -46.05 -26.58
CA GLN A 45 -12.86 -45.40 -27.89
C GLN A 45 -12.46 -43.94 -27.73
N TYR A 46 -11.21 -43.63 -28.08
CA TYR A 46 -10.60 -42.32 -27.86
C TYR A 46 -10.55 -41.43 -29.10
N HIS A 47 -10.59 -42.00 -30.32
CA HIS A 47 -10.61 -41.21 -31.56
C HIS A 47 -11.55 -41.86 -32.60
N PRO A 48 -12.85 -41.50 -32.58
CA PRO A 48 -13.85 -42.06 -33.49
C PRO A 48 -13.60 -41.68 -34.96
N LEU A 49 -13.98 -42.56 -35.90
CA LEU A 49 -13.82 -42.38 -37.37
C LEU A 49 -14.44 -41.09 -37.94
N SER A 50 -15.40 -40.50 -37.24
CA SER A 50 -16.05 -39.25 -37.63
C SER A 50 -15.30 -38.00 -37.16
N ASN A 51 -14.32 -38.17 -36.27
CA ASN A 51 -13.73 -37.15 -35.40
C ASN A 51 -14.80 -36.39 -34.58
N ASP A 52 -15.95 -37.01 -34.31
CA ASP A 52 -16.98 -36.47 -33.41
C ASP A 52 -16.80 -37.07 -32.01
N HIS A 53 -16.24 -36.27 -31.09
CA HIS A 53 -15.89 -36.70 -29.74
C HIS A 53 -17.12 -37.12 -28.91
N SER A 54 -18.33 -36.80 -29.35
CA SER A 54 -19.56 -37.27 -28.70
C SER A 54 -19.82 -38.78 -28.90
N GLU A 55 -19.06 -39.43 -29.79
CA GLU A 55 -19.06 -40.89 -29.99
C GLU A 55 -18.11 -41.63 -29.03
N GLU A 56 -17.29 -40.95 -28.22
CA GLU A 56 -16.30 -41.57 -27.34
C GLU A 56 -16.91 -42.24 -26.10
N TYR A 57 -16.25 -43.30 -25.63
CA TYR A 57 -16.67 -44.03 -24.43
C TYR A 57 -15.54 -44.82 -23.75
N ILE A 58 -15.76 -45.09 -22.47
CA ILE A 58 -15.02 -46.06 -21.65
C ILE A 58 -15.96 -47.19 -21.28
N GLU A 59 -15.52 -48.44 -21.38
CA GLU A 59 -16.23 -49.59 -20.85
C GLU A 59 -15.52 -50.21 -19.64
N LEU A 60 -16.31 -50.48 -18.59
CA LEU A 60 -15.91 -51.29 -17.45
C LEU A 60 -16.52 -52.70 -17.53
N TYR A 61 -15.71 -53.73 -17.32
CA TYR A 61 -16.13 -55.13 -17.27
C TYR A 61 -15.96 -55.73 -15.88
N ASN A 62 -16.99 -56.46 -15.40
CA ASN A 62 -16.88 -57.23 -14.15
C ASN A 62 -16.30 -58.63 -14.39
N ALA A 63 -14.98 -58.76 -14.32
CA ALA A 63 -14.25 -60.02 -14.37
C ALA A 63 -14.44 -60.91 -13.11
N GLY A 64 -15.03 -60.37 -12.04
CA GLY A 64 -15.31 -61.06 -10.79
C GLY A 64 -16.49 -62.03 -10.81
N ILE A 65 -16.69 -62.72 -9.69
CA ILE A 65 -17.79 -63.69 -9.48
C ILE A 65 -18.96 -63.14 -8.63
N THR A 66 -18.90 -61.87 -8.24
CA THR A 66 -19.91 -61.18 -7.43
C THR A 66 -20.31 -59.86 -8.08
N THR A 67 -21.58 -59.46 -7.91
CA THR A 67 -22.02 -58.11 -8.28
C THR A 67 -21.20 -57.08 -7.50
N VAL A 68 -20.69 -56.08 -8.20
CA VAL A 68 -19.99 -54.93 -7.62
C VAL A 68 -20.95 -53.75 -7.62
N ASP A 69 -21.05 -53.06 -6.49
CA ASP A 69 -21.77 -51.79 -6.35
C ASP A 69 -20.77 -50.67 -6.63
N LEU A 70 -21.06 -49.82 -7.62
CA LEU A 70 -20.21 -48.69 -8.02
C LEU A 70 -20.64 -47.38 -7.37
N SER A 71 -21.67 -47.37 -6.51
CA SER A 71 -22.19 -46.13 -5.90
C SER A 71 -21.08 -45.29 -5.27
N GLY A 72 -20.83 -44.09 -5.80
CA GLY A 72 -19.79 -43.18 -5.32
C GLY A 72 -18.36 -43.46 -5.79
N TRP A 73 -18.13 -44.50 -6.59
CA TRP A 73 -16.87 -44.69 -7.32
C TRP A 73 -16.68 -43.56 -8.34
N LYS A 74 -15.44 -43.29 -8.73
CA LYS A 74 -15.12 -42.25 -9.71
C LYS A 74 -13.96 -42.62 -10.61
N PHE A 75 -13.96 -42.11 -11.84
CA PHE A 75 -12.70 -41.92 -12.54
C PHE A 75 -11.95 -40.74 -11.91
N SER A 76 -10.65 -40.92 -11.68
CA SER A 76 -9.77 -39.90 -11.09
C SER A 76 -8.70 -39.38 -12.04
N ASP A 77 -8.57 -40.00 -13.22
CA ASP A 77 -7.65 -39.61 -14.28
C ASP A 77 -8.27 -39.96 -15.65
N GLY A 78 -7.86 -39.23 -16.70
CA GLY A 78 -8.42 -39.26 -18.06
C GLY A 78 -9.79 -38.58 -18.19
N ILE A 79 -10.79 -39.06 -17.44
CA ILE A 79 -12.15 -38.46 -17.42
C ILE A 79 -12.64 -38.14 -16.01
N HIS A 80 -13.63 -37.24 -15.87
CA HIS A 80 -14.34 -37.04 -14.61
C HIS A 80 -15.76 -37.61 -14.67
N TYR A 81 -15.95 -38.78 -14.07
CA TYR A 81 -17.29 -39.36 -13.89
C TYR A 81 -17.42 -40.00 -12.51
N THR A 82 -18.44 -39.61 -11.75
CA THR A 82 -18.80 -40.24 -10.46
C THR A 82 -20.09 -41.05 -10.62
N PHE A 83 -20.03 -42.33 -10.29
CA PHE A 83 -21.14 -43.26 -10.42
C PHE A 83 -22.27 -42.96 -9.41
N PRO A 84 -23.52 -42.75 -9.85
CA PRO A 84 -24.63 -42.43 -8.96
C PRO A 84 -25.11 -43.63 -8.12
N ASP A 85 -25.76 -43.34 -7.00
CA ASP A 85 -26.34 -44.33 -6.08
C ASP A 85 -27.17 -45.41 -6.82
N GLY A 86 -26.78 -46.67 -6.63
CA GLY A 86 -27.48 -47.86 -7.13
C GLY A 86 -27.00 -48.38 -8.48
N VAL A 87 -25.95 -47.83 -9.08
CA VAL A 87 -25.27 -48.46 -10.22
C VAL A 87 -24.47 -49.67 -9.74
N SER A 88 -24.67 -50.82 -10.38
CA SER A 88 -23.95 -52.05 -10.02
C SER A 88 -23.71 -52.92 -11.24
N ILE A 89 -22.49 -53.45 -11.40
CA ILE A 89 -22.16 -54.39 -12.48
C ILE A 89 -22.31 -55.84 -11.96
N PRO A 90 -23.19 -56.68 -12.53
CA PRO A 90 -23.27 -58.10 -12.19
C PRO A 90 -22.03 -58.87 -12.70
N PRO A 91 -21.75 -60.10 -12.21
CA PRO A 91 -20.64 -60.91 -12.69
C PRO A 91 -20.71 -61.14 -14.21
N GLY A 92 -19.63 -60.84 -14.93
CA GLY A 92 -19.60 -60.90 -16.40
C GLY A 92 -20.47 -59.86 -17.10
N GLY A 93 -20.86 -58.79 -16.39
CA GLY A 93 -21.58 -57.65 -16.94
C GLY A 93 -20.64 -56.52 -17.37
N TYR A 94 -21.19 -55.60 -18.15
CA TYR A 94 -20.52 -54.43 -18.72
C TYR A 94 -21.26 -53.16 -18.31
N VAL A 95 -20.53 -52.05 -18.17
CA VAL A 95 -21.08 -50.69 -18.12
C VAL A 95 -20.26 -49.80 -19.03
N VAL A 96 -20.95 -49.16 -19.98
CA VAL A 96 -20.37 -48.18 -20.89
C VAL A 96 -20.67 -46.78 -20.32
N ILE A 97 -19.65 -45.94 -20.26
CA ILE A 97 -19.74 -44.53 -19.89
C ILE A 97 -19.33 -43.73 -21.13
N GLY A 98 -20.27 -43.00 -21.73
CA GLY A 98 -20.05 -42.23 -22.95
C GLY A 98 -19.90 -40.74 -22.70
N HIS A 99 -19.19 -40.05 -23.59
CA HIS A 99 -19.10 -38.59 -23.58
C HIS A 99 -20.48 -37.95 -23.81
N ASP A 100 -21.20 -38.34 -24.88
CA ASP A 100 -22.66 -38.18 -24.97
C ASP A 100 -23.34 -39.55 -25.00
N PRO A 101 -24.00 -39.98 -23.90
CA PRO A 101 -24.72 -41.25 -23.86
C PRO A 101 -25.75 -41.43 -24.97
N ALA A 102 -26.40 -40.35 -25.43
CA ALA A 102 -27.41 -40.43 -26.48
C ALA A 102 -26.78 -40.64 -27.87
N THR A 103 -25.58 -40.10 -28.12
CA THR A 103 -24.83 -40.34 -29.35
C THR A 103 -24.22 -41.74 -29.35
N VAL A 104 -23.57 -42.17 -28.25
CA VAL A 104 -23.01 -43.52 -28.11
C VAL A 104 -24.11 -44.59 -28.28
N GLU A 105 -25.30 -44.41 -27.68
CA GLU A 105 -26.45 -45.30 -27.94
C GLU A 105 -26.88 -45.32 -29.41
N ALA A 106 -26.84 -44.18 -30.10
CA ALA A 106 -27.27 -44.05 -31.49
C ALA A 106 -26.27 -44.61 -32.51
N VAL A 107 -24.96 -44.44 -32.28
CA VAL A 107 -23.88 -44.86 -33.17
C VAL A 107 -23.63 -46.36 -33.05
N TYR A 108 -23.42 -46.87 -31.83
CA TYR A 108 -23.12 -48.29 -31.61
C TYR A 108 -24.38 -49.16 -31.48
N GLY A 109 -25.57 -48.56 -31.40
CA GLY A 109 -26.85 -49.26 -31.42
C GLY A 109 -27.18 -49.98 -30.11
N ILE A 110 -26.68 -49.45 -28.98
CA ILE A 110 -26.82 -49.99 -27.64
C ILE A 110 -27.81 -49.19 -26.79
N THR A 111 -28.03 -49.61 -25.53
CA THR A 111 -28.92 -48.92 -24.58
C THR A 111 -28.43 -49.08 -23.15
N GLY A 112 -28.61 -48.05 -22.33
CA GLY A 112 -28.17 -48.02 -20.93
C GLY A 112 -26.75 -47.47 -20.76
N VAL A 113 -26.26 -46.67 -21.71
CA VAL A 113 -24.99 -45.95 -21.57
C VAL A 113 -25.12 -44.93 -20.44
N LEU A 114 -24.11 -44.88 -19.57
CA LEU A 114 -24.01 -43.91 -18.50
C LEU A 114 -23.23 -42.68 -18.97
N GLY A 115 -23.38 -41.56 -18.27
CA GLY A 115 -22.72 -40.30 -18.58
C GLY A 115 -23.68 -39.11 -18.53
N PRO A 116 -23.34 -37.97 -19.16
CA PRO A 116 -22.02 -37.72 -19.76
C PRO A 116 -20.90 -37.89 -18.73
N PHE A 117 -19.71 -38.30 -19.16
CA PHE A 117 -18.52 -37.98 -18.38
C PHE A 117 -18.16 -36.51 -18.62
N GLU A 118 -17.69 -35.83 -17.58
CA GLU A 118 -17.37 -34.41 -17.57
C GLU A 118 -15.84 -34.23 -17.54
N GLY A 119 -15.35 -32.99 -17.68
CA GLY A 119 -13.92 -32.66 -17.62
C GLY A 119 -13.17 -32.73 -18.96
N GLY A 120 -13.67 -33.51 -19.93
CA GLY A 120 -13.06 -33.63 -21.25
C GLY A 120 -13.62 -34.82 -22.04
N ARG A 121 -12.84 -35.21 -23.05
CA ARG A 121 -12.93 -36.44 -23.84
C ARG A 121 -11.66 -37.26 -23.58
N LEU A 122 -11.46 -38.38 -24.27
CA LEU A 122 -10.21 -39.14 -24.17
C LEU A 122 -9.12 -38.51 -25.07
N SER A 123 -7.88 -38.51 -24.60
CA SER A 123 -6.75 -37.96 -25.36
C SER A 123 -6.50 -38.74 -26.66
N ASN A 124 -6.46 -38.04 -27.80
CA ASN A 124 -6.07 -38.66 -29.06
C ASN A 124 -4.64 -39.19 -29.07
N SER A 125 -3.74 -38.63 -28.26
CA SER A 125 -2.30 -38.91 -28.34
C SER A 125 -1.74 -39.75 -27.19
N GLY A 126 -2.63 -40.37 -26.42
CA GLY A 126 -2.30 -41.10 -25.20
C GLY A 126 -2.61 -40.32 -23.92
N GLU A 127 -2.95 -41.05 -22.86
CA GLU A 127 -3.09 -40.56 -21.48
C GLU A 127 -3.26 -41.72 -20.48
N ARG A 128 -3.28 -41.39 -19.19
CA ARG A 128 -3.60 -42.31 -18.10
C ARG A 128 -5.08 -42.23 -17.73
N VAL A 129 -5.79 -43.36 -17.83
CA VAL A 129 -7.17 -43.52 -17.37
C VAL A 129 -7.18 -44.33 -16.07
N ALA A 130 -7.79 -43.80 -15.00
CA ALA A 130 -7.80 -44.45 -13.68
C ALA A 130 -9.16 -44.41 -12.99
N ILE A 131 -9.54 -45.53 -12.35
CA ILE A 131 -10.79 -45.65 -11.58
C ILE A 131 -10.55 -45.97 -10.10
N GLU A 132 -11.20 -45.21 -9.23
CA GLU A 132 -11.17 -45.33 -7.78
C GLU A 132 -12.52 -45.76 -7.18
N ASP A 133 -12.46 -46.50 -6.08
CA ASP A 133 -13.63 -46.82 -5.27
C ASP A 133 -14.16 -45.61 -4.47
N ALA A 134 -15.31 -45.78 -3.81
CA ALA A 134 -15.93 -44.72 -3.00
C ALA A 134 -15.11 -44.29 -1.77
N GLU A 135 -14.07 -45.04 -1.41
CA GLU A 135 -13.11 -44.70 -0.37
C GLU A 135 -11.83 -44.01 -0.92
N GLY A 136 -11.68 -43.90 -2.24
CA GLY A 136 -10.53 -43.30 -2.93
C GLY A 136 -9.34 -44.26 -3.10
N ASN A 137 -9.57 -45.58 -3.06
CA ASN A 137 -8.55 -46.56 -3.42
C ASN A 137 -8.58 -46.81 -4.93
N LEU A 138 -7.42 -46.79 -5.58
CA LEU A 138 -7.29 -47.20 -6.98
C LEU A 138 -7.75 -48.66 -7.15
N VAL A 139 -8.64 -48.87 -8.12
CA VAL A 139 -9.19 -50.19 -8.47
C VAL A 139 -8.51 -50.75 -9.71
N ASP A 140 -8.31 -49.91 -10.73
CA ASP A 140 -7.73 -50.27 -12.02
C ASP A 140 -7.22 -49.01 -12.75
N GLU A 141 -6.19 -49.15 -13.60
CA GLU A 141 -5.61 -48.09 -14.41
C GLU A 141 -5.07 -48.62 -15.75
N VAL A 142 -4.94 -47.73 -16.73
CA VAL A 142 -4.18 -47.97 -17.97
C VAL A 142 -3.60 -46.66 -18.48
N THR A 143 -2.33 -46.64 -18.87
CA THR A 143 -1.73 -45.55 -19.64
C THR A 143 -1.58 -45.99 -21.10
N TYR A 144 -2.38 -45.44 -22.02
CA TYR A 144 -2.34 -45.81 -23.45
C TYR A 144 -1.63 -44.73 -24.29
N ASP A 145 -1.16 -45.08 -25.48
CA ASP A 145 -0.51 -44.19 -26.47
C ASP A 145 -1.21 -44.35 -27.85
N ASP A 146 -1.03 -43.37 -28.75
CA ASP A 146 -1.46 -43.39 -30.16
C ASP A 146 -0.52 -44.19 -31.09
N HIS A 147 0.70 -44.47 -30.61
CA HIS A 147 1.79 -44.99 -31.41
C HIS A 147 2.21 -46.41 -31.00
N HIS A 148 2.83 -47.15 -31.92
CA HIS A 148 3.46 -48.43 -31.62
C HIS A 148 4.41 -48.32 -30.39
N PRO A 149 4.17 -49.07 -29.27
CA PRO A 149 3.70 -50.45 -29.23
C PRO A 149 2.19 -50.66 -29.08
N TRP A 150 1.42 -49.58 -28.95
CA TRP A 150 -0.04 -49.66 -28.93
C TRP A 150 -0.59 -49.90 -30.34
N PRO A 151 -1.81 -50.46 -30.48
CA PRO A 151 -2.51 -50.47 -31.76
C PRO A 151 -2.78 -49.03 -32.21
N GLU A 152 -2.36 -48.68 -33.42
CA GLU A 152 -2.49 -47.31 -33.97
C GLU A 152 -3.85 -47.09 -34.65
N ALA A 153 -4.52 -48.15 -35.14
CA ALA A 153 -5.81 -48.04 -35.83
C ALA A 153 -6.98 -47.43 -35.00
N PRO A 154 -6.98 -47.47 -33.65
CA PRO A 154 -7.92 -46.70 -32.84
C PRO A 154 -7.70 -45.18 -32.85
N ASP A 155 -6.58 -44.67 -33.39
CA ASP A 155 -6.34 -43.23 -33.59
C ASP A 155 -7.05 -42.74 -34.89
N GLY A 156 -8.39 -42.73 -34.89
CA GLY A 156 -9.18 -42.06 -35.94
C GLY A 156 -9.55 -42.94 -37.15
N ASP A 157 -8.99 -44.14 -37.29
CA ASP A 157 -9.40 -45.10 -38.33
C ASP A 157 -10.68 -45.87 -37.98
N GLY A 158 -11.17 -45.71 -36.75
CA GLY A 158 -12.52 -46.11 -36.31
C GLY A 158 -12.65 -47.23 -35.29
N PRO A 159 -11.79 -48.26 -35.25
CA PRO A 159 -11.75 -49.21 -34.14
C PRO A 159 -11.66 -48.53 -32.77
N SER A 160 -12.28 -49.11 -31.75
CA SER A 160 -11.86 -48.91 -30.35
C SER A 160 -10.61 -49.73 -30.02
N LEU A 161 -9.95 -49.35 -28.92
CA LEU A 161 -8.92 -50.11 -28.24
C LEU A 161 -9.57 -51.09 -27.24
N GLU A 162 -9.50 -52.39 -27.50
CA GLU A 162 -10.15 -53.45 -26.71
C GLU A 162 -9.13 -54.30 -25.92
N LEU A 163 -9.39 -54.54 -24.63
CA LEU A 163 -8.61 -55.45 -23.80
C LEU A 163 -8.83 -56.90 -24.26
N ILE A 164 -7.75 -57.62 -24.58
CA ILE A 164 -7.82 -59.00 -25.13
C ILE A 164 -8.28 -60.00 -24.08
N ASN A 165 -7.86 -59.84 -22.82
CA ASN A 165 -8.26 -60.72 -21.75
C ASN A 165 -8.16 -60.02 -20.36
N PRO A 166 -9.28 -59.78 -19.66
CA PRO A 166 -9.37 -59.22 -18.31
C PRO A 166 -8.61 -59.93 -17.17
N ALA A 167 -7.89 -61.02 -17.45
CA ALA A 167 -6.96 -61.66 -16.50
C ALA A 167 -5.51 -61.16 -16.64
N PHE A 168 -5.23 -60.31 -17.62
CA PHE A 168 -3.91 -59.70 -17.84
C PHE A 168 -3.79 -58.32 -17.23
N ASP A 169 -2.53 -57.95 -17.03
CA ASP A 169 -2.05 -56.62 -16.73
C ASP A 169 -2.39 -55.67 -17.91
N ASN A 170 -3.40 -54.84 -17.73
CA ASN A 170 -3.94 -53.93 -18.75
C ASN A 170 -3.12 -52.63 -18.88
N ASP A 171 -2.14 -52.37 -18.03
CA ASP A 171 -1.18 -51.29 -18.26
C ASP A 171 -0.16 -51.63 -19.36
N ARG A 172 -0.20 -52.85 -19.92
CA ARG A 172 0.68 -53.27 -21.03
C ARG A 172 -0.04 -53.20 -22.37
N ALA A 173 0.50 -52.44 -23.32
CA ALA A 173 0.04 -52.37 -24.73
C ALA A 173 -0.26 -53.75 -25.34
N CYS A 174 0.58 -54.75 -25.04
CA CYS A 174 0.47 -56.13 -25.51
C CYS A 174 -0.78 -56.89 -25.00
N SER A 175 -1.51 -56.35 -24.02
CA SER A 175 -2.79 -56.86 -23.54
C SER A 175 -3.99 -56.33 -24.34
N TRP A 176 -3.79 -55.33 -25.20
CA TRP A 176 -4.84 -54.68 -26.00
C TRP A 176 -4.74 -55.01 -27.49
N GLY A 177 -5.83 -54.77 -28.21
CA GLY A 177 -5.89 -54.87 -29.67
C GLY A 177 -6.96 -53.95 -30.24
N ALA A 178 -6.78 -53.51 -31.50
CA ALA A 178 -7.80 -52.77 -32.22
C ALA A 178 -9.02 -53.67 -32.51
N SER A 179 -10.22 -53.17 -32.22
CA SER A 179 -11.46 -53.92 -32.44
C SER A 179 -11.79 -54.17 -33.91
N THR A 180 -12.60 -55.19 -34.18
CA THR A 180 -13.12 -55.45 -35.53
C THR A 180 -14.34 -54.57 -35.81
N GLY A 181 -14.14 -53.35 -36.31
CA GLY A 181 -15.22 -52.45 -36.71
C GLY A 181 -15.05 -51.07 -36.07
N LEU A 182 -16.04 -50.65 -35.27
CA LEU A 182 -16.02 -49.40 -34.51
C LEU A 182 -15.98 -49.62 -32.98
N GLY A 183 -15.68 -50.85 -32.55
CA GLY A 183 -15.81 -51.34 -31.18
C GLY A 183 -17.03 -52.23 -30.90
N THR A 184 -17.07 -52.78 -29.68
CA THR A 184 -18.14 -53.67 -29.21
C THR A 184 -18.74 -53.30 -27.84
N PRO A 185 -19.08 -52.01 -27.59
CA PRO A 185 -19.52 -51.55 -26.28
C PRO A 185 -20.81 -52.24 -25.82
N GLY A 186 -20.90 -52.49 -24.51
CA GLY A 186 -21.97 -53.25 -23.88
C GLY A 186 -21.93 -54.76 -24.17
N ALA A 187 -20.86 -55.24 -24.80
CA ALA A 187 -20.71 -56.63 -25.22
C ALA A 187 -19.28 -57.11 -24.97
N ARG A 188 -18.97 -58.32 -25.44
CA ARG A 188 -17.65 -58.91 -25.25
C ARG A 188 -16.75 -58.57 -26.42
N ASN A 189 -15.66 -57.85 -26.13
CA ASN A 189 -14.55 -57.48 -27.01
C ASN A 189 -14.37 -58.44 -28.19
N SER A 190 -14.34 -57.87 -29.39
CA SER A 190 -14.11 -58.60 -30.64
C SER A 190 -12.76 -59.33 -30.65
N VAL A 191 -11.72 -58.77 -30.02
CA VAL A 191 -10.40 -59.38 -29.88
C VAL A 191 -10.30 -60.42 -28.75
N TYR A 192 -11.36 -60.61 -27.95
CA TYR A 192 -11.30 -61.42 -26.73
C TYR A 192 -10.85 -62.88 -26.93
N SER A 193 -9.84 -63.31 -26.18
CA SER A 193 -9.38 -64.70 -26.14
C SER A 193 -9.32 -65.25 -24.71
N ALA A 194 -10.19 -66.22 -24.43
CA ALA A 194 -10.25 -66.91 -23.13
C ALA A 194 -9.13 -67.95 -22.90
N ASP A 195 -8.61 -68.52 -23.98
CA ASP A 195 -7.81 -69.76 -23.94
C ASP A 195 -6.30 -69.51 -23.96
N ASN A 196 -5.86 -68.53 -24.75
CA ASN A 196 -4.44 -68.21 -24.98
C ASN A 196 -4.31 -66.84 -25.66
N ILE A 197 -3.36 -66.00 -25.24
CA ILE A 197 -2.97 -64.81 -26.01
C ILE A 197 -1.49 -64.95 -26.43
N PRO A 198 -1.00 -64.20 -27.42
CA PRO A 198 0.43 -64.15 -27.71
C PRO A 198 1.23 -63.63 -26.49
N PRO A 199 2.43 -64.16 -26.20
CA PRO A 199 3.25 -63.66 -25.10
C PRO A 199 3.49 -62.14 -25.18
N CYS A 200 3.50 -61.48 -24.04
CA CYS A 200 3.90 -60.08 -23.90
C CYS A 200 5.42 -59.97 -23.86
N ILE A 201 6.01 -59.10 -24.69
CA ILE A 201 7.45 -58.84 -24.74
C ILE A 201 7.66 -57.37 -24.38
N THR A 202 8.38 -57.09 -23.30
CA THR A 202 8.64 -55.74 -22.74
C THR A 202 10.11 -55.60 -22.33
N ASP A 203 10.52 -54.41 -21.88
CA ASP A 203 11.88 -54.09 -21.41
C ASP A 203 12.99 -54.57 -22.36
N VAL A 204 12.80 -54.33 -23.67
CA VAL A 204 13.78 -54.72 -24.68
C VAL A 204 14.98 -53.78 -24.59
N ALA A 205 16.17 -54.34 -24.38
CA ALA A 205 17.40 -53.57 -24.22
C ALA A 205 18.61 -54.27 -24.85
N HIS A 206 19.61 -53.49 -25.29
CA HIS A 206 20.91 -54.01 -25.71
C HIS A 206 22.05 -53.50 -24.81
N THR A 207 23.08 -54.32 -24.63
CA THR A 207 24.31 -53.93 -23.92
C THR A 207 25.56 -54.56 -24.54
N PRO A 208 26.68 -53.82 -24.70
CA PRO A 208 26.83 -52.39 -24.38
C PRO A 208 26.04 -51.49 -25.36
N VAL A 209 25.64 -50.32 -24.87
CA VAL A 209 24.88 -49.30 -25.62
C VAL A 209 25.61 -48.83 -26.88
N PHE A 210 26.93 -48.68 -26.79
CA PHE A 210 27.81 -48.45 -27.92
C PHE A 210 28.79 -49.64 -28.06
N PRO A 211 28.48 -50.65 -28.91
CA PRO A 211 29.32 -51.82 -29.09
C PRO A 211 30.47 -51.57 -30.08
N THR A 212 31.70 -51.86 -29.64
CA THR A 212 32.85 -51.93 -30.54
C THR A 212 32.84 -53.21 -31.38
N SER A 213 33.59 -53.22 -32.49
CA SER A 213 33.76 -54.37 -33.39
C SER A 213 34.41 -55.61 -32.74
N SER A 214 34.86 -55.46 -31.48
CA SER A 214 35.43 -56.52 -30.66
C SER A 214 34.45 -57.14 -29.66
N GLN A 215 33.29 -56.52 -29.44
CA GLN A 215 32.33 -56.90 -28.40
C GLN A 215 31.10 -57.60 -28.99
N PRO A 216 30.63 -58.72 -28.40
CA PRO A 216 29.29 -59.21 -28.65
C PRO A 216 28.26 -58.27 -28.01
N VAL A 217 27.06 -58.20 -28.59
CA VAL A 217 25.93 -57.43 -28.05
C VAL A 217 24.98 -58.39 -27.37
N THR A 218 24.71 -58.16 -26.08
CA THR A 218 23.70 -58.89 -25.33
C THR A 218 22.37 -58.17 -25.49
N VAL A 219 21.35 -58.86 -25.99
CA VAL A 219 19.98 -58.36 -26.05
C VAL A 219 19.17 -59.06 -24.96
N THR A 220 18.38 -58.29 -24.23
CA THR A 220 17.49 -58.73 -23.17
C THR A 220 16.06 -58.31 -23.46
N ALA A 221 15.09 -59.08 -22.98
CA ALA A 221 13.68 -58.70 -22.92
C ALA A 221 12.99 -59.45 -21.77
N LEU A 222 12.00 -58.84 -21.13
CA LEU A 222 11.03 -59.56 -20.31
C LEU A 222 9.99 -60.20 -21.22
N VAL A 223 9.67 -61.48 -20.99
CA VAL A 223 8.62 -62.18 -21.74
C VAL A 223 7.70 -62.93 -20.77
N ASP A 224 6.44 -62.53 -20.75
CA ASP A 224 5.41 -62.98 -19.82
C ASP A 224 4.14 -63.42 -20.57
N ASP A 225 3.38 -64.37 -20.05
CA ASP A 225 2.27 -65.01 -20.76
C ASP A 225 1.26 -65.71 -19.81
N ASN A 226 0.02 -65.97 -20.27
CA ASN A 226 -0.94 -66.79 -19.51
C ASN A 226 -0.73 -68.30 -19.65
N SER A 227 0.16 -68.73 -20.55
CA SER A 227 0.57 -70.11 -20.73
C SER A 227 2.11 -70.25 -20.61
N ALA A 228 2.69 -71.37 -21.06
CA ALA A 228 4.13 -71.58 -20.91
C ALA A 228 4.89 -71.10 -22.15
N VAL A 229 5.64 -70.00 -22.04
CA VAL A 229 6.53 -69.50 -23.10
C VAL A 229 7.48 -70.62 -23.59
N MET A 230 7.28 -71.05 -24.83
CA MET A 230 7.94 -72.22 -25.45
C MET A 230 9.25 -71.84 -26.13
N THR A 231 9.25 -70.75 -26.90
CA THR A 231 10.42 -70.23 -27.61
C THR A 231 10.43 -68.72 -27.59
N VAL A 232 11.58 -68.12 -27.27
CA VAL A 232 11.86 -66.70 -27.53
C VAL A 232 13.05 -66.65 -28.48
N THR A 233 12.92 -65.91 -29.57
CA THR A 233 13.87 -65.86 -30.67
C THR A 233 14.21 -64.42 -30.98
N LEU A 234 15.49 -64.08 -30.87
CA LEU A 234 16.06 -62.84 -31.37
C LEU A 234 16.35 -63.01 -32.86
N HIS A 235 15.82 -62.12 -33.68
CA HIS A 235 16.13 -62.01 -35.11
C HIS A 235 16.95 -60.75 -35.30
N TYR A 236 18.14 -60.84 -35.88
CA TYR A 236 18.96 -59.65 -36.17
C TYR A 236 19.56 -59.70 -37.58
N ARG A 237 19.83 -58.53 -38.17
CA ARG A 237 20.67 -58.42 -39.37
C ARG A 237 21.46 -57.10 -39.39
N PRO A 238 22.66 -57.06 -40.00
CA PRO A 238 23.19 -55.82 -40.53
C PRO A 238 22.29 -55.33 -41.67
N GLU A 239 21.90 -54.06 -41.63
CA GLU A 239 20.89 -53.41 -42.48
C GLU A 239 20.97 -53.73 -43.99
N LEU A 240 22.18 -53.87 -44.54
CA LEU A 240 22.40 -54.12 -45.98
C LEU A 240 22.42 -55.60 -46.37
N THR A 241 21.90 -56.50 -45.52
CA THR A 241 21.84 -57.95 -45.77
C THR A 241 20.41 -58.45 -45.99
N SER A 242 20.25 -59.46 -46.84
CA SER A 242 18.93 -59.92 -47.32
C SER A 242 18.13 -60.72 -46.31
N ASP A 243 18.80 -61.42 -45.39
CA ASP A 243 18.20 -62.45 -44.54
C ASP A 243 18.53 -62.20 -43.08
N TYR A 244 17.52 -62.31 -42.22
CA TYR A 244 17.69 -62.24 -40.77
C TYR A 244 18.37 -63.51 -40.21
N VAL A 245 19.27 -63.30 -39.25
CA VAL A 245 19.90 -64.36 -38.46
C VAL A 245 19.11 -64.57 -37.17
N THR A 246 18.66 -65.81 -36.95
CA THR A 246 17.84 -66.16 -35.78
C THR A 246 18.69 -66.77 -34.66
N LEU A 247 18.54 -66.28 -33.43
CA LEU A 247 19.19 -66.77 -32.22
C LEU A 247 18.15 -67.10 -31.15
N PRO A 248 18.17 -68.31 -30.54
CA PRO A 248 17.29 -68.59 -29.41
C PRO A 248 17.73 -67.78 -28.18
N MET A 249 16.79 -67.07 -27.55
CA MET A 249 17.01 -66.41 -26.26
C MET A 249 16.83 -67.43 -25.14
N THR A 250 17.65 -67.32 -24.09
CA THR A 250 17.63 -68.22 -22.94
C THR A 250 17.09 -67.49 -21.72
N ALA A 251 16.10 -68.07 -21.04
CA ALA A 251 15.57 -67.53 -19.78
C ALA A 251 16.64 -67.59 -18.68
N THR A 252 16.82 -66.49 -17.94
CA THR A 252 17.80 -66.37 -16.84
C THR A 252 17.18 -66.32 -15.44
N GLY A 253 15.87 -66.19 -15.34
CA GLY A 253 15.10 -65.98 -14.11
C GLY A 253 14.09 -64.84 -14.30
N ASP A 254 13.04 -64.79 -13.47
CA ASP A 254 12.08 -63.68 -13.40
C ASP A 254 11.59 -63.15 -14.76
N SER A 255 11.15 -64.06 -15.64
CA SER A 255 10.69 -63.80 -17.01
C SER A 255 11.69 -63.11 -17.96
N LEU A 256 12.95 -62.92 -17.55
CA LEU A 256 14.01 -62.31 -18.35
C LEU A 256 14.65 -63.32 -19.33
N TYR A 257 14.61 -63.01 -20.62
CA TYR A 257 15.23 -63.75 -21.71
C TYR A 257 16.45 -63.01 -22.26
N VAL A 258 17.50 -63.76 -22.60
CA VAL A 258 18.80 -63.19 -23.02
C VAL A 258 19.36 -63.93 -24.25
N ALA A 259 19.82 -63.18 -25.25
CA ALA A 259 20.67 -63.69 -26.35
C ALA A 259 21.89 -62.80 -26.58
N ALA A 260 22.91 -63.34 -27.25
CA ALA A 260 24.13 -62.60 -27.59
C ALA A 260 24.38 -62.62 -29.10
N ILE A 261 24.22 -61.47 -29.75
CA ILE A 261 24.67 -61.21 -31.11
C ILE A 261 26.21 -61.25 -31.10
N PRO A 262 26.87 -62.03 -31.99
CA PRO A 262 28.33 -62.04 -32.10
C PRO A 262 28.90 -60.66 -32.42
N ALA A 263 30.19 -60.44 -32.13
CA ALA A 263 30.86 -59.20 -32.54
C ALA A 263 30.79 -59.01 -34.08
N LEU A 264 30.36 -57.83 -34.50
CA LEU A 264 30.15 -57.43 -35.89
C LEU A 264 31.21 -56.40 -36.32
N ALA A 265 31.29 -56.07 -37.61
CA ALA A 265 32.26 -55.08 -38.08
C ALA A 265 31.89 -53.65 -37.68
N ASP A 266 32.91 -52.81 -37.48
CA ASP A 266 32.81 -51.37 -37.28
C ASP A 266 32.01 -50.68 -38.40
N GLY A 267 31.17 -49.70 -38.05
CA GLY A 267 30.33 -48.94 -38.97
C GLY A 267 29.06 -49.66 -39.46
N LEU A 268 28.65 -50.76 -38.81
CA LEU A 268 27.41 -51.46 -39.15
C LEU A 268 26.23 -50.97 -38.30
N TYR A 269 25.13 -50.62 -38.96
CA TYR A 269 23.80 -50.52 -38.37
C TYR A 269 23.20 -51.93 -38.30
N VAL A 270 22.72 -52.29 -37.11
CA VAL A 270 22.20 -53.63 -36.82
C VAL A 270 20.78 -53.48 -36.30
N GLU A 271 19.84 -53.90 -37.14
CA GLU A 271 18.43 -54.00 -36.79
C GLU A 271 18.14 -55.36 -36.17
N PHE A 272 17.23 -55.38 -35.20
CA PHE A 272 16.75 -56.60 -34.56
C PHE A 272 15.29 -56.48 -34.12
N TYR A 273 14.64 -57.63 -34.01
CA TYR A 273 13.31 -57.79 -33.44
C TYR A 273 13.24 -59.12 -32.69
N ILE A 274 12.26 -59.29 -31.81
CA ILE A 274 12.11 -60.49 -30.99
C ILE A 274 10.77 -61.13 -31.31
N THR A 275 10.74 -62.45 -31.52
CA THR A 275 9.48 -63.23 -31.48
C THR A 275 9.43 -64.12 -30.25
N ALA A 276 8.25 -64.22 -29.64
CA ALA A 276 7.98 -65.14 -28.55
C ALA A 276 6.76 -65.98 -28.89
N THR A 277 6.89 -67.30 -28.76
CA THR A 277 5.85 -68.30 -29.00
C THR A 277 5.59 -69.07 -27.71
N ASP A 278 4.33 -69.34 -27.40
CA ASP A 278 3.92 -70.13 -26.24
C ASP A 278 3.75 -71.65 -26.52
N ASP A 279 3.31 -72.43 -25.52
CA ASP A 279 3.14 -73.89 -25.63
C ASP A 279 1.81 -74.33 -26.28
N GLN A 280 0.92 -73.39 -26.57
CA GLN A 280 -0.31 -73.57 -27.35
C GLN A 280 -0.13 -73.14 -28.83
N GLY A 281 0.90 -72.34 -29.11
CA GLY A 281 1.35 -71.92 -30.44
C GLY A 281 0.89 -70.54 -30.88
N ALA A 282 0.47 -69.63 -29.99
CA ALA A 282 0.38 -68.21 -30.38
C ALA A 282 1.77 -67.56 -30.32
N GLU A 283 1.97 -66.53 -31.16
CA GLU A 283 3.26 -65.87 -31.35
C GLU A 283 3.06 -64.36 -31.36
N ARG A 284 3.89 -63.62 -30.61
CA ARG A 284 4.06 -62.18 -30.73
C ARG A 284 5.42 -61.86 -31.33
N LEU A 285 5.49 -60.74 -32.02
CA LEU A 285 6.69 -60.13 -32.58
C LEU A 285 6.77 -58.68 -32.07
N VAL A 286 7.94 -58.21 -31.63
CA VAL A 286 8.17 -56.79 -31.27
C VAL A 286 9.47 -56.23 -31.89
N PRO A 287 9.47 -54.98 -32.38
CA PRO A 287 8.30 -54.12 -32.56
C PRO A 287 7.34 -54.70 -33.62
N GLU A 288 6.04 -54.52 -33.43
CA GLU A 288 5.00 -55.01 -34.35
C GLU A 288 5.20 -54.41 -35.75
N GLY A 289 4.89 -55.16 -36.80
CA GLY A 289 5.24 -54.76 -38.17
C GLY A 289 6.70 -55.01 -38.57
N ALA A 290 7.60 -55.39 -37.65
CA ALA A 290 8.94 -55.83 -38.04
C ALA A 290 8.90 -57.08 -38.95
N PRO A 291 9.81 -57.20 -39.93
CA PRO A 291 11.00 -56.36 -40.16
C PRO A 291 10.80 -55.13 -41.06
N GLY A 292 9.56 -54.71 -41.36
CA GLY A 292 9.33 -53.53 -42.19
C GLY A 292 7.97 -53.47 -42.86
N GLY A 293 7.58 -52.24 -43.22
CA GLY A 293 6.31 -51.89 -43.83
C GLY A 293 6.48 -51.07 -45.12
N ILE A 294 5.44 -50.31 -45.45
CA ILE A 294 5.41 -49.37 -46.56
C ILE A 294 4.87 -48.05 -46.00
N SER A 295 5.55 -46.93 -46.25
CA SER A 295 5.02 -45.60 -45.93
C SER A 295 3.71 -45.36 -46.68
N GLU A 296 2.67 -44.97 -45.95
CA GLU A 296 1.37 -44.63 -46.54
C GLU A 296 1.41 -43.30 -47.32
N GLU A 297 2.33 -42.40 -46.97
CA GLU A 297 2.50 -41.10 -47.63
C GLU A 297 3.12 -41.22 -49.03
N THR A 298 4.17 -42.06 -49.18
CA THR A 298 4.99 -42.12 -50.40
C THR A 298 4.92 -43.46 -51.13
N GLY A 299 4.53 -44.54 -50.45
CA GLY A 299 4.65 -45.91 -50.94
C GLY A 299 6.07 -46.48 -50.90
N ASN A 300 7.03 -45.80 -50.24
CA ASN A 300 8.39 -46.29 -50.05
C ASN A 300 8.47 -47.41 -48.99
N PRO A 301 9.43 -48.34 -49.07
CA PRO A 301 9.76 -49.22 -47.95
C PRO A 301 10.19 -48.43 -46.73
N ILE A 302 9.71 -48.85 -45.56
CA ILE A 302 10.15 -48.38 -44.24
C ILE A 302 10.51 -49.58 -43.37
N THR A 303 11.45 -49.41 -42.45
CA THR A 303 11.86 -50.46 -41.51
C THR A 303 11.25 -50.20 -40.14
N VAL A 304 10.60 -51.21 -39.57
CA VAL A 304 10.15 -51.22 -38.17
C VAL A 304 11.01 -52.26 -37.46
N SER A 305 11.84 -51.81 -36.52
CA SER A 305 12.83 -52.65 -35.80
C SER A 305 13.47 -51.87 -34.67
N TYR A 306 14.06 -52.58 -33.69
CA TYR A 306 15.06 -51.99 -32.81
C TYR A 306 16.39 -51.86 -33.56
N ILE A 307 17.10 -50.73 -33.44
CA ILE A 307 18.36 -50.53 -34.16
C ILE A 307 19.48 -50.05 -33.23
N TYR A 308 20.70 -50.53 -33.46
CA TYR A 308 21.91 -49.98 -32.85
C TYR A 308 23.06 -49.87 -33.86
N GLN A 309 24.06 -49.06 -33.54
CA GLN A 309 25.27 -48.86 -34.35
C GLN A 309 26.49 -49.53 -33.71
N VAL A 310 27.28 -50.26 -34.49
CA VAL A 310 28.59 -50.77 -34.07
C VAL A 310 29.65 -49.73 -34.37
N GLU A 311 30.38 -49.27 -33.36
CA GLU A 311 31.42 -48.24 -33.50
C GLU A 311 32.65 -48.49 -32.61
N ASP A 312 33.84 -48.50 -33.22
CA ASP A 312 35.13 -48.56 -32.51
C ASP A 312 35.56 -47.18 -31.98
N THR A 313 35.00 -46.10 -32.53
CA THR A 313 35.36 -44.70 -32.19
C THR A 313 34.10 -43.87 -31.93
N HIS A 314 33.81 -43.65 -30.66
CA HIS A 314 32.71 -42.79 -30.23
C HIS A 314 33.00 -41.31 -30.54
N PRO A 315 31.98 -40.51 -30.92
CA PRO A 315 32.13 -39.07 -31.07
C PRO A 315 32.40 -38.38 -29.72
N THR A 316 33.09 -37.25 -29.77
CA THR A 316 33.34 -36.37 -28.62
C THR A 316 32.98 -34.94 -29.00
N SER A 317 32.27 -34.25 -28.12
CA SER A 317 31.94 -32.83 -28.24
C SER A 317 32.13 -32.14 -26.89
N ASP A 318 32.32 -30.82 -26.91
CA ASP A 318 32.25 -29.98 -25.71
C ASP A 318 30.79 -29.71 -25.29
N LEU A 319 29.82 -30.06 -26.15
CA LEU A 319 28.38 -30.05 -25.89
C LEU A 319 27.84 -31.46 -25.61
N PRO A 320 26.67 -31.59 -24.95
CA PRO A 320 25.92 -32.84 -24.91
C PRO A 320 25.68 -33.40 -26.31
N ILE A 321 25.86 -34.71 -26.49
CA ILE A 321 25.71 -35.39 -27.78
C ILE A 321 24.36 -36.09 -27.82
N TYR A 322 23.54 -35.74 -28.80
CA TYR A 322 22.34 -36.49 -29.17
C TYR A 322 22.68 -37.40 -30.34
N ARG A 323 22.51 -38.71 -30.16
CA ARG A 323 22.64 -39.70 -31.25
C ARG A 323 21.25 -40.10 -31.69
N LEU A 324 20.95 -39.94 -32.98
CA LEU A 324 19.74 -40.44 -33.59
C LEU A 324 20.12 -41.50 -34.63
N ILE A 325 19.73 -42.75 -34.40
CA ILE A 325 20.07 -43.88 -35.26
C ILE A 325 18.81 -44.27 -36.02
N MET A 326 18.81 -44.06 -37.34
CA MET A 326 17.69 -44.36 -38.23
C MET A 326 18.13 -45.39 -39.27
N THR A 327 17.23 -46.29 -39.66
CA THR A 327 17.51 -47.12 -40.82
C THR A 327 17.63 -46.24 -42.07
N ARG A 328 18.37 -46.72 -43.05
CA ARG A 328 18.53 -46.08 -44.35
C ARG A 328 17.20 -45.93 -45.09
N GLU A 329 16.24 -46.84 -44.87
CA GLU A 329 14.89 -46.75 -45.42
C GLU A 329 14.12 -45.60 -44.76
N ASN A 330 14.09 -45.54 -43.43
CA ASN A 330 13.42 -44.46 -42.69
C ASN A 330 14.09 -43.10 -42.92
N TRP A 331 15.43 -43.06 -43.08
CA TRP A 331 16.16 -41.85 -43.44
C TRP A 331 15.87 -41.38 -44.86
N ALA A 332 15.77 -42.31 -45.83
CA ALA A 332 15.35 -41.98 -47.19
C ALA A 332 13.92 -41.42 -47.18
N GLU A 333 13.00 -42.08 -46.46
CA GLU A 333 11.62 -41.60 -46.32
C GLU A 333 11.55 -40.21 -45.69
N LEU A 334 12.26 -39.98 -44.58
CA LEU A 334 12.33 -38.68 -43.90
C LEU A 334 12.81 -37.56 -44.83
N THR A 335 13.70 -37.87 -45.77
CA THR A 335 14.37 -36.88 -46.64
C THR A 335 13.75 -36.76 -48.05
N GLU A 336 12.91 -37.71 -48.48
CA GLU A 336 12.26 -37.72 -49.80
C GLU A 336 10.75 -37.38 -49.77
N ARG A 337 10.10 -37.47 -48.61
CA ARG A 337 8.67 -37.12 -48.42
C ARG A 337 8.39 -35.61 -48.41
N ASP A 338 7.12 -35.23 -48.25
CA ASP A 338 6.76 -33.82 -48.08
C ASP A 338 7.40 -33.25 -46.80
N LEU A 339 8.09 -32.12 -46.93
CA LEU A 339 8.72 -31.41 -45.82
C LEU A 339 7.72 -31.03 -44.73
N PHE A 340 6.46 -30.77 -45.10
CA PHE A 340 5.38 -30.42 -44.19
C PHE A 340 4.66 -31.62 -43.58
N SER A 341 5.07 -32.85 -43.91
CA SER A 341 4.59 -34.06 -43.22
C SER A 341 4.76 -33.94 -41.70
N ASN A 342 3.75 -34.43 -40.98
CA ASN A 342 3.77 -34.60 -39.53
C ASN A 342 3.85 -36.07 -39.10
N VAL A 343 3.87 -37.02 -40.04
CA VAL A 343 4.00 -38.44 -39.75
C VAL A 343 5.36 -38.70 -39.09
N LEU A 344 5.36 -39.46 -37.99
CA LEU A 344 6.56 -39.84 -37.27
C LEU A 344 7.26 -41.01 -37.98
N LEU A 345 8.59 -41.06 -37.89
CA LEU A 345 9.39 -42.16 -38.43
C LEU A 345 10.32 -42.72 -37.36
N ASP A 346 10.31 -44.04 -37.23
CA ASP A 346 11.09 -44.79 -36.25
C ASP A 346 12.59 -44.49 -36.31
N ALA A 347 13.14 -44.19 -35.13
CA ALA A 347 14.56 -44.09 -34.86
C ALA A 347 14.90 -44.69 -33.49
N THR A 348 16.19 -44.83 -33.18
CA THR A 348 16.68 -45.04 -31.82
C THR A 348 17.48 -43.81 -31.39
N PHE A 349 17.04 -43.15 -30.32
CA PHE A 349 17.76 -42.04 -29.72
C PHE A 349 18.66 -42.54 -28.59
N VAL A 350 19.88 -42.01 -28.48
CA VAL A 350 20.84 -42.39 -27.44
C VAL A 350 21.48 -41.14 -26.83
N TYR A 351 21.36 -41.03 -25.50
CA TYR A 351 21.91 -39.92 -24.72
C TYR A 351 22.54 -40.44 -23.42
N SER A 352 23.71 -39.93 -23.05
CA SER A 352 24.41 -40.24 -21.79
C SER A 352 24.62 -41.74 -21.44
N GLY A 353 24.42 -42.64 -22.40
CA GLY A 353 24.49 -44.10 -22.20
C GLY A 353 23.14 -44.79 -21.97
N GLU A 354 22.03 -44.08 -22.19
CA GLU A 354 20.65 -44.57 -22.20
C GLU A 354 20.12 -44.64 -23.65
N VAL A 355 19.26 -45.62 -23.93
CA VAL A 355 18.77 -45.96 -25.28
C VAL A 355 17.25 -45.89 -25.27
N PHE A 356 16.70 -45.07 -26.16
CA PHE A 356 15.28 -44.89 -26.38
C PHE A 356 14.96 -45.45 -27.77
N TYR A 357 14.24 -46.57 -27.82
CA TYR A 357 13.92 -47.24 -29.08
C TYR A 357 12.63 -46.73 -29.69
N ASN A 358 12.53 -46.83 -31.02
CA ASN A 358 11.34 -46.51 -31.80
C ASN A 358 10.73 -45.16 -31.39
N VAL A 359 11.60 -44.15 -31.26
CA VAL A 359 11.20 -42.76 -31.07
C VAL A 359 10.75 -42.19 -32.41
N GLY A 360 9.70 -41.37 -32.39
CA GLY A 360 9.11 -40.79 -33.59
C GLY A 360 9.85 -39.54 -34.05
N VAL A 361 10.38 -39.55 -35.28
CA VAL A 361 11.17 -38.43 -35.84
C VAL A 361 10.46 -37.73 -37.00
N ARG A 362 10.48 -36.38 -36.98
CA ARG A 362 10.08 -35.54 -38.13
C ARG A 362 10.78 -34.19 -38.15
N TYR A 363 10.60 -33.41 -39.23
CA TYR A 363 10.97 -31.99 -39.26
C TYR A 363 9.98 -31.14 -38.43
N ARG A 364 10.45 -30.02 -37.86
CA ARG A 364 9.63 -29.04 -37.10
C ARG A 364 9.58 -27.65 -37.73
N GLY A 365 8.69 -26.79 -37.22
CA GLY A 365 8.51 -25.41 -37.65
C GLY A 365 7.49 -25.27 -38.79
N GLU A 366 7.41 -24.07 -39.38
CA GLU A 366 6.71 -23.82 -40.64
C GLU A 366 7.68 -23.35 -41.73
N SER A 367 8.06 -22.06 -41.70
CA SER A 367 9.08 -21.47 -42.58
C SER A 367 10.46 -22.14 -42.41
N SER A 368 10.85 -22.37 -41.16
CA SER A 368 12.12 -22.99 -40.78
C SER A 368 12.28 -24.47 -41.20
N ARG A 369 11.20 -25.14 -41.65
CA ARG A 369 11.30 -26.47 -42.29
C ARG A 369 12.15 -26.48 -43.55
N ASP A 370 12.34 -25.33 -44.22
CA ASP A 370 13.22 -25.23 -45.40
C ASP A 370 14.66 -24.79 -45.07
N THR A 371 14.94 -24.39 -43.83
CA THR A 371 16.29 -23.97 -43.38
C THR A 371 17.28 -25.15 -43.39
N TRP A 372 18.57 -24.87 -43.63
CA TRP A 372 19.63 -25.87 -43.57
C TRP A 372 20.72 -25.49 -42.55
N PRO A 373 21.09 -26.38 -41.61
CA PRO A 373 20.56 -27.74 -41.44
C PRO A 373 19.11 -27.74 -40.93
N ARG A 374 18.36 -28.83 -41.17
CA ARG A 374 16.91 -28.90 -40.92
C ARG A 374 16.60 -29.02 -39.42
N PRO A 375 15.59 -28.32 -38.87
CA PRO A 375 15.18 -28.50 -37.48
C PRO A 375 14.29 -29.74 -37.31
N TYR A 376 14.38 -30.41 -36.16
CA TYR A 376 13.71 -31.70 -35.90
C TYR A 376 12.78 -31.64 -34.68
N ARG A 377 11.76 -32.50 -34.68
CA ARG A 377 11.03 -32.92 -33.47
C ARG A 377 11.23 -34.42 -33.28
N ILE A 378 11.40 -34.82 -32.01
CA ILE A 378 11.46 -36.22 -31.59
C ILE A 378 10.35 -36.41 -30.53
N LYS A 379 9.40 -37.34 -30.77
CA LYS A 379 8.45 -37.87 -29.78
C LYS A 379 9.09 -39.12 -29.16
N PHE A 380 9.26 -39.09 -27.85
CA PHE A 380 9.56 -40.27 -27.03
C PHE A 380 8.26 -41.02 -26.76
N ARG A 381 8.37 -42.21 -26.18
CA ARG A 381 7.20 -42.98 -25.77
C ARG A 381 6.88 -42.67 -24.33
N ASP A 382 5.61 -42.72 -23.98
CA ASP A 382 5.15 -42.39 -22.63
C ASP A 382 5.69 -43.41 -21.60
N GLU A 383 5.93 -44.67 -22.01
CA GLU A 383 6.61 -45.65 -21.14
C GLU A 383 8.11 -45.38 -20.92
N HIS A 384 8.73 -44.48 -21.71
CA HIS A 384 10.16 -44.16 -21.63
C HIS A 384 10.48 -42.73 -22.12
N GLU A 385 10.02 -41.75 -21.38
CA GLU A 385 10.27 -40.31 -21.61
C GLU A 385 11.74 -39.88 -21.46
N PHE A 386 12.09 -38.76 -22.09
CA PHE A 386 13.45 -38.20 -22.05
C PHE A 386 13.60 -37.04 -21.06
N GLU A 387 14.22 -37.30 -19.91
CA GLU A 387 14.38 -36.32 -18.82
C GLU A 387 13.03 -35.74 -18.34
N ASP A 388 12.04 -36.63 -18.15
CA ASP A 388 10.64 -36.29 -17.78
C ASP A 388 9.99 -35.37 -18.85
N ARG A 389 10.16 -35.71 -20.14
CA ARG A 389 9.58 -35.04 -21.32
C ARG A 389 9.18 -36.03 -22.42
N GLU A 390 7.96 -35.94 -22.91
CA GLU A 390 7.47 -36.68 -24.09
C GLU A 390 8.15 -36.20 -25.38
N ARG A 391 8.50 -34.92 -25.48
CA ARG A 391 8.90 -34.29 -26.77
C ARG A 391 10.07 -33.30 -26.63
N ILE A 392 10.99 -33.37 -27.60
CA ILE A 392 12.06 -32.35 -27.75
C ILE A 392 12.04 -31.70 -29.14
N ASN A 393 12.41 -30.42 -29.18
CA ASN A 393 12.49 -29.64 -30.41
C ASN A 393 13.94 -29.19 -30.66
N LEU A 394 14.55 -29.63 -31.75
CA LEU A 394 15.90 -29.23 -32.14
C LEU A 394 15.83 -28.10 -33.17
N VAL A 395 16.12 -26.88 -32.75
CA VAL A 395 16.23 -25.67 -33.59
C VAL A 395 17.64 -25.55 -34.17
N SER A 396 17.75 -25.03 -35.40
CA SER A 396 18.97 -25.07 -36.21
C SER A 396 19.51 -23.72 -36.73
N ASP A 397 18.82 -22.62 -36.46
CA ASP A 397 19.23 -21.26 -36.83
C ASP A 397 19.09 -20.29 -35.65
N GLU A 398 19.77 -19.14 -35.72
CA GLU A 398 19.73 -18.02 -34.73
C GLU A 398 19.88 -18.41 -33.24
N LEU A 399 20.47 -19.58 -32.98
CA LEU A 399 20.56 -20.26 -31.68
C LEU A 399 21.03 -19.37 -30.50
N GLY A 400 21.89 -18.39 -30.78
CA GLY A 400 22.41 -17.46 -29.78
C GLY A 400 21.39 -16.42 -29.31
N ARG A 401 20.49 -15.99 -30.18
CA ARG A 401 19.41 -15.04 -29.88
C ARG A 401 18.31 -15.73 -29.08
N GLU A 402 17.81 -16.85 -29.61
CA GLU A 402 16.81 -17.71 -28.98
C GLU A 402 17.21 -18.07 -27.53
N ALA A 403 18.42 -18.59 -27.32
CA ALA A 403 18.90 -18.97 -26.00
C ALA A 403 19.06 -17.79 -25.02
N LEU A 404 19.53 -16.63 -25.48
CA LEU A 404 19.68 -15.43 -24.64
C LEU A 404 18.33 -14.77 -24.30
N SER A 405 17.37 -14.83 -25.22
CA SER A 405 16.03 -14.31 -25.02
C SER A 405 15.31 -15.12 -23.94
N HIS A 406 15.26 -16.45 -24.06
CA HIS A 406 14.66 -17.31 -23.02
C HIS A 406 15.40 -17.18 -21.67
N ASP A 407 16.74 -17.13 -21.63
CA ASP A 407 17.50 -16.83 -20.39
C ASP A 407 17.09 -15.47 -19.76
N LEU A 408 16.84 -14.44 -20.56
CA LEU A 408 16.39 -13.15 -20.03
C LEU A 408 14.97 -13.23 -19.47
N PHE A 409 14.02 -13.86 -20.17
CA PHE A 409 12.66 -14.09 -19.66
C PHE A 409 12.68 -14.83 -18.32
N GLN A 410 13.40 -15.95 -18.24
CA GLN A 410 13.53 -16.70 -16.98
C GLN A 410 14.15 -15.85 -15.86
N ARG A 411 15.22 -15.09 -16.14
CA ARG A 411 15.89 -14.27 -15.12
C ARG A 411 15.07 -13.09 -14.59
N VAL A 412 14.13 -12.55 -15.38
CA VAL A 412 13.19 -11.53 -14.88
C VAL A 412 11.96 -12.12 -14.18
N GLY A 413 11.89 -13.45 -14.09
CA GLY A 413 10.81 -14.21 -13.44
C GLY A 413 9.58 -14.42 -14.32
N LEU A 414 9.77 -14.58 -15.64
CA LEU A 414 8.71 -14.94 -16.59
C LEU A 414 8.89 -16.39 -17.07
N PRO A 415 7.78 -17.12 -17.31
CA PRO A 415 7.84 -18.48 -17.82
C PRO A 415 8.28 -18.48 -19.29
N ALA A 416 9.28 -19.32 -19.59
CA ALA A 416 9.93 -19.40 -20.88
C ALA A 416 10.62 -20.77 -21.04
N PRO A 417 10.56 -21.39 -22.24
CA PRO A 417 11.24 -22.64 -22.56
C PRO A 417 12.68 -22.73 -22.06
N ASN A 418 13.01 -23.82 -21.38
CA ASN A 418 14.38 -24.21 -21.12
C ASN A 418 15.12 -24.49 -22.45
N THR A 419 16.38 -24.09 -22.54
CA THR A 419 17.20 -24.27 -23.75
C THR A 419 18.54 -24.96 -23.46
N ARG A 420 18.97 -25.86 -24.35
CA ARG A 420 20.23 -26.59 -24.23
C ARG A 420 20.91 -26.72 -25.59
N PHE A 421 22.12 -26.18 -25.73
CA PHE A 421 22.95 -26.40 -26.92
C PHE A 421 23.42 -27.85 -26.99
N VAL A 422 23.25 -28.50 -28.14
CA VAL A 422 23.57 -29.93 -28.35
C VAL A 422 24.25 -30.20 -29.68
N THR A 423 25.14 -31.19 -29.72
CA THR A 423 25.67 -31.73 -30.98
C THR A 423 24.83 -32.90 -31.44
N LEU A 424 24.11 -32.73 -32.54
CA LEU A 424 23.32 -33.81 -33.17
C LEU A 424 24.19 -34.65 -34.11
N TYR A 425 24.12 -35.97 -33.95
CA TYR A 425 24.55 -36.96 -34.93
C TYR A 425 23.31 -37.72 -35.42
N ILE A 426 23.19 -37.87 -36.73
CA ILE A 426 22.23 -38.79 -37.33
C ILE A 426 23.02 -39.89 -38.03
N ASN A 427 22.86 -41.12 -37.56
CA ASN A 427 23.75 -42.24 -37.86
C ASN A 427 25.22 -41.87 -37.56
N GLU A 428 26.19 -42.29 -38.39
CA GLU A 428 27.61 -41.89 -38.28
C GLU A 428 27.87 -40.38 -38.52
N ASN A 429 26.90 -39.63 -39.03
CA ASN A 429 27.12 -38.27 -39.51
C ASN A 429 26.78 -37.24 -38.43
N ARG A 430 27.82 -36.54 -37.93
CA ARG A 430 27.63 -35.25 -37.27
C ARG A 430 26.91 -34.32 -38.25
N GLN A 431 25.86 -33.66 -37.80
CA GLN A 431 25.20 -32.64 -38.61
C GLN A 431 26.12 -31.41 -38.81
N ASP A 432 25.83 -30.61 -39.83
CA ASP A 432 26.72 -29.51 -40.26
C ASP A 432 26.93 -28.44 -39.17
N ARG A 433 25.92 -28.19 -38.33
CA ARG A 433 25.96 -27.31 -37.16
C ARG A 433 25.50 -28.05 -35.89
N ASP A 434 25.81 -27.47 -34.74
CA ASP A 434 25.14 -27.81 -33.49
C ASP A 434 23.73 -27.21 -33.48
N TYR A 435 22.88 -27.66 -32.55
CA TYR A 435 21.47 -27.32 -32.44
C TYR A 435 21.16 -26.73 -31.05
N LEU A 436 19.98 -26.14 -30.91
CA LEU A 436 19.39 -25.81 -29.62
C LEU A 436 18.19 -26.75 -29.38
N ASP A 437 18.26 -27.58 -28.35
CA ASP A 437 17.08 -28.24 -27.77
C ASP A 437 16.30 -27.16 -27.03
N VAL A 438 15.09 -26.88 -27.51
CA VAL A 438 14.12 -25.97 -26.92
C VAL A 438 12.98 -26.81 -26.35
N GLU A 439 12.69 -26.59 -25.07
CA GLU A 439 11.56 -27.19 -24.37
C GLU A 439 10.26 -26.98 -25.14
N GLN A 440 9.43 -28.02 -25.22
CA GLN A 440 8.09 -27.87 -25.78
C GLN A 440 7.20 -27.19 -24.74
N VAL A 441 6.31 -26.31 -25.17
CA VAL A 441 5.26 -25.75 -24.31
C VAL A 441 4.00 -26.61 -24.52
N ASP A 442 3.82 -27.58 -23.63
CA ASP A 442 2.72 -28.55 -23.47
C ASP A 442 2.59 -28.92 -21.97
N ASN A 443 1.98 -30.06 -21.62
CA ASN A 443 1.72 -30.42 -20.21
C ASN A 443 3.00 -30.57 -19.38
N ASP A 444 4.06 -31.19 -19.92
CA ASP A 444 5.37 -31.32 -19.28
C ASP A 444 5.93 -29.95 -18.82
N PHE A 445 5.72 -28.92 -19.65
CA PHE A 445 6.10 -27.55 -19.32
C PHE A 445 5.25 -26.97 -18.18
N LEU A 446 3.96 -27.29 -18.14
CA LEU A 446 3.09 -26.83 -17.05
C LEU A 446 3.46 -27.50 -15.72
N GLU A 447 3.70 -28.81 -15.70
CA GLU A 447 4.18 -29.50 -14.48
C GLU A 447 5.54 -28.94 -14.02
N ALA A 448 6.47 -28.72 -14.95
CA ALA A 448 7.81 -28.22 -14.63
C ALA A 448 7.84 -26.75 -14.16
N HIS A 449 7.01 -25.86 -14.74
CA HIS A 449 7.06 -24.41 -14.49
C HIS A 449 5.92 -23.87 -13.62
N PHE A 450 4.83 -24.61 -13.44
CA PHE A 450 3.67 -24.27 -12.60
C PHE A 450 3.27 -25.38 -11.61
N PRO A 451 4.20 -26.01 -10.86
CA PRO A 451 3.89 -27.16 -10.01
C PRO A 451 2.91 -26.84 -8.86
N GLY A 452 1.81 -27.59 -8.80
CA GLY A 452 0.65 -27.34 -7.93
C GLY A 452 -0.37 -26.34 -8.49
N ASP A 453 -0.26 -25.98 -9.77
CA ASP A 453 -1.11 -25.05 -10.53
C ASP A 453 -1.07 -25.35 -12.06
N GLU A 454 -0.87 -26.62 -12.44
CA GLU A 454 -0.61 -27.13 -13.80
C GLU A 454 -1.87 -27.52 -14.60
N ASP A 455 -3.02 -27.73 -13.93
CA ASP A 455 -4.29 -28.19 -14.53
C ASP A 455 -5.06 -27.13 -15.37
N GLY A 456 -4.42 -26.00 -15.70
CA GLY A 456 -5.05 -24.86 -16.38
C GLY A 456 -5.20 -25.01 -17.89
N ASN A 457 -5.89 -24.06 -18.53
CA ASN A 457 -5.98 -24.04 -19.99
C ASN A 457 -4.79 -23.31 -20.63
N LEU A 458 -4.06 -24.03 -21.49
CA LEU A 458 -2.95 -23.53 -22.30
C LEU A 458 -3.41 -23.32 -23.75
N TYR A 459 -3.11 -22.15 -24.29
CA TYR A 459 -3.41 -21.77 -25.67
C TYR A 459 -2.13 -21.31 -26.37
N ARG A 460 -1.82 -21.92 -27.50
CA ARG A 460 -0.85 -21.37 -28.46
C ARG A 460 -1.52 -20.28 -29.29
N ALA A 461 -0.88 -19.12 -29.38
CA ALA A 461 -1.32 -18.05 -30.27
C ALA A 461 -0.91 -18.34 -31.73
N TYR A 462 -1.69 -17.82 -32.68
CA TYR A 462 -1.49 -17.96 -34.13
C TYR A 462 -1.94 -16.70 -34.86
N ASP A 463 -1.52 -16.56 -36.11
CA ASP A 463 -1.80 -15.45 -37.05
C ASP A 463 -3.17 -14.77 -36.85
N GLY A 464 -3.20 -13.70 -36.06
CA GLY A 464 -4.39 -12.93 -35.71
C GLY A 464 -4.83 -12.99 -34.24
N ALA A 465 -4.12 -13.65 -33.33
CA ALA A 465 -4.42 -13.67 -31.88
C ALA A 465 -4.04 -12.33 -31.19
N ASP A 466 -4.77 -11.29 -31.55
CA ASP A 466 -4.57 -9.89 -31.20
C ASP A 466 -5.26 -9.41 -29.90
N LEU A 467 -5.83 -10.35 -29.12
CA LEU A 467 -6.67 -10.13 -27.93
C LEU A 467 -8.01 -9.40 -28.18
N SER A 468 -8.40 -9.12 -29.42
CA SER A 468 -9.70 -8.49 -29.71
C SER A 468 -10.88 -9.40 -29.31
N TYR A 469 -11.92 -8.84 -28.71
CA TYR A 469 -13.16 -9.56 -28.47
C TYR A 469 -13.91 -9.86 -29.78
N ARG A 470 -14.21 -11.14 -30.01
CA ARG A 470 -14.85 -11.65 -31.24
C ARG A 470 -16.31 -12.08 -31.06
N GLY A 471 -16.86 -11.88 -29.85
CA GLY A 471 -18.21 -12.32 -29.46
C GLY A 471 -18.17 -13.52 -28.52
N PRO A 472 -19.34 -14.08 -28.16
CA PRO A 472 -19.45 -15.21 -27.23
C PRO A 472 -19.40 -16.59 -27.92
N ASP A 473 -18.93 -16.65 -29.16
CA ASP A 473 -18.93 -17.84 -30.00
C ASP A 473 -17.51 -18.45 -30.06
N PRO A 474 -17.25 -19.64 -29.48
CA PRO A 474 -15.93 -20.28 -29.46
C PRO A 474 -15.30 -20.43 -30.84
N ASP A 475 -16.10 -20.69 -31.88
CA ASP A 475 -15.63 -20.87 -33.26
C ASP A 475 -14.91 -19.64 -33.81
N ALA A 476 -15.17 -18.45 -33.26
CA ALA A 476 -14.47 -17.24 -33.63
C ALA A 476 -13.03 -17.17 -33.10
N TYR A 477 -12.67 -17.97 -32.09
CA TYR A 477 -11.38 -17.93 -31.41
C TYR A 477 -10.44 -19.09 -31.80
N ARG A 478 -10.97 -20.28 -32.08
CA ARG A 478 -10.19 -21.48 -32.48
C ARG A 478 -9.08 -21.24 -33.53
N PRO A 479 -9.28 -20.41 -34.58
CA PRO A 479 -8.24 -20.21 -35.60
C PRO A 479 -7.03 -19.41 -35.12
N TYR A 480 -7.16 -18.74 -33.97
CA TYR A 480 -6.18 -17.79 -33.42
C TYR A 480 -5.59 -18.29 -32.09
N TYR A 481 -6.41 -18.94 -31.27
CA TYR A 481 -6.02 -19.52 -29.99
C TYR A 481 -6.19 -21.03 -30.11
N VAL A 482 -5.14 -21.73 -30.49
CA VAL A 482 -5.17 -23.20 -30.56
C VAL A 482 -4.89 -23.71 -29.17
N LYS A 483 -5.93 -24.25 -28.51
CA LYS A 483 -5.79 -24.92 -27.21
C LYS A 483 -4.74 -26.06 -27.32
N LYS A 484 -3.98 -26.32 -26.24
CA LYS A 484 -2.80 -27.22 -26.22
C LYS A 484 -2.83 -28.29 -25.12
N ASN A 485 -3.74 -28.14 -24.17
CA ASN A 485 -4.14 -29.13 -23.18
C ASN A 485 -5.62 -28.86 -22.86
N ASN A 486 -6.33 -29.82 -22.28
CA ASN A 486 -7.79 -29.73 -22.13
C ASN A 486 -8.49 -29.41 -23.48
N GLU A 487 -7.84 -29.72 -24.63
CA GLU A 487 -8.33 -29.46 -26.02
C GLU A 487 -9.78 -29.96 -26.18
N ASP A 488 -10.00 -31.04 -25.45
CA ASP A 488 -11.08 -31.98 -25.34
C ASP A 488 -12.32 -31.46 -24.62
N ALA A 489 -12.15 -30.63 -23.58
CA ALA A 489 -13.24 -29.91 -22.93
C ALA A 489 -13.82 -28.82 -23.84
N ASP A 490 -13.06 -28.41 -24.85
CA ASP A 490 -13.42 -27.47 -25.91
C ASP A 490 -13.99 -26.10 -25.44
N ASP A 491 -13.79 -25.77 -24.16
CA ASP A 491 -14.28 -24.54 -23.55
C ASP A 491 -13.30 -23.38 -23.78
N TYR A 492 -13.76 -22.36 -24.49
CA TYR A 492 -13.06 -21.09 -24.72
C TYR A 492 -13.62 -19.94 -23.85
N SER A 493 -14.45 -20.24 -22.84
CA SER A 493 -15.11 -19.23 -22.01
C SER A 493 -14.15 -18.30 -21.28
N ASP A 494 -12.95 -18.77 -20.95
CA ASP A 494 -11.86 -18.02 -20.35
C ASP A 494 -11.23 -17.00 -21.33
N ILE A 495 -10.86 -17.39 -22.55
CA ILE A 495 -10.38 -16.52 -23.63
C ILE A 495 -11.47 -15.50 -24.03
N ILE A 496 -12.73 -15.93 -24.10
CA ILE A 496 -13.87 -15.04 -24.35
C ILE A 496 -13.98 -14.00 -23.23
N THR A 497 -13.86 -14.40 -21.96
CA THR A 497 -13.93 -13.52 -20.79
C THR A 497 -12.74 -12.54 -20.73
N LEU A 498 -11.52 -13.03 -21.01
CA LEU A 498 -10.30 -12.23 -21.10
C LEU A 498 -10.47 -11.12 -22.16
N THR A 499 -10.83 -11.50 -23.38
CA THR A 499 -10.94 -10.56 -24.50
C THR A 499 -12.11 -9.59 -24.33
N ASP A 500 -13.25 -10.02 -23.76
CA ASP A 500 -14.37 -9.14 -23.38
C ASP A 500 -13.96 -8.11 -22.32
N ALA A 501 -13.28 -8.55 -21.25
CA ALA A 501 -12.81 -7.66 -20.20
C ALA A 501 -11.78 -6.63 -20.72
N LEU A 502 -10.87 -7.04 -21.62
CA LEU A 502 -9.91 -6.11 -22.21
C LEU A 502 -10.53 -5.16 -23.25
N THR A 503 -11.56 -5.60 -23.98
CA THR A 503 -12.19 -4.81 -25.06
C THR A 503 -13.32 -3.90 -24.55
N ASN A 504 -14.29 -4.45 -23.82
CA ASN A 504 -15.59 -3.83 -23.58
C ASN A 504 -15.74 -3.17 -22.19
N SER A 505 -14.79 -3.35 -21.27
CA SER A 505 -14.78 -2.63 -19.99
C SER A 505 -14.75 -1.12 -20.18
N PRO A 506 -15.51 -0.32 -19.40
CA PRO A 506 -15.34 1.14 -19.31
C PRO A 506 -13.95 1.54 -18.85
N ASP A 507 -13.45 2.71 -19.24
CA ASP A 507 -12.11 3.18 -18.86
C ASP A 507 -11.98 3.37 -17.34
N GLU A 508 -13.06 3.75 -16.65
CA GLU A 508 -13.09 3.94 -15.20
C GLU A 508 -12.94 2.63 -14.39
N THR A 509 -13.21 1.48 -15.01
CA THR A 509 -13.12 0.16 -14.37
C THR A 509 -12.16 -0.79 -15.08
N PHE A 510 -11.58 -0.38 -16.22
CA PHE A 510 -10.72 -1.18 -17.09
C PHE A 510 -9.59 -1.88 -16.32
N ARG A 511 -8.84 -1.14 -15.49
CA ARG A 511 -7.74 -1.72 -14.70
C ARG A 511 -8.21 -2.87 -13.80
N ALA A 512 -9.26 -2.66 -13.01
CA ALA A 512 -9.79 -3.69 -12.10
C ALA A 512 -10.38 -4.89 -12.86
N GLN A 513 -10.96 -4.67 -14.04
CA GLN A 513 -11.49 -5.75 -14.89
C GLN A 513 -10.37 -6.53 -15.59
N ALA A 514 -9.30 -5.87 -16.02
CA ALA A 514 -8.11 -6.51 -16.59
C ALA A 514 -7.32 -7.31 -15.54
N GLU A 515 -7.06 -6.72 -14.36
CA GLU A 515 -6.39 -7.38 -13.23
C GLU A 515 -7.18 -8.58 -12.66
N ALA A 516 -8.49 -8.65 -12.91
CA ALA A 516 -9.34 -9.78 -12.52
C ALA A 516 -9.26 -10.99 -13.46
N VAL A 517 -8.75 -10.83 -14.70
CA VAL A 517 -8.66 -11.89 -15.72
C VAL A 517 -7.22 -12.17 -16.17
N ALA A 518 -6.29 -11.26 -15.90
CA ALA A 518 -4.89 -11.36 -16.33
C ALA A 518 -3.94 -10.89 -15.22
N ASP A 519 -2.77 -11.51 -15.13
CA ASP A 519 -1.71 -11.03 -14.25
C ASP A 519 -1.01 -9.82 -14.89
N MET A 520 -1.64 -8.66 -14.77
CA MET A 520 -1.19 -7.44 -15.45
C MET A 520 0.23 -7.00 -15.06
N ARG A 521 0.78 -7.41 -13.90
CA ARG A 521 2.19 -7.13 -13.59
C ARG A 521 3.13 -8.06 -14.37
N GLN A 522 2.76 -9.33 -14.51
CA GLN A 522 3.46 -10.32 -15.33
C GLN A 522 3.46 -9.90 -16.81
N TRP A 523 2.30 -9.49 -17.34
CA TRP A 523 2.17 -8.99 -18.72
C TRP A 523 2.98 -7.73 -18.99
N LEU A 524 2.94 -6.76 -18.09
CA LEU A 524 3.69 -5.49 -18.25
C LEU A 524 5.21 -5.71 -18.22
N ARG A 525 5.68 -6.68 -17.43
CA ARG A 525 7.07 -7.12 -17.48
C ARG A 525 7.40 -7.88 -18.77
N TRP A 526 6.49 -8.71 -19.28
CA TRP A 526 6.67 -9.40 -20.56
C TRP A 526 6.82 -8.39 -21.70
N PHE A 527 5.96 -7.37 -21.78
CA PHE A 527 6.10 -6.28 -22.75
C PHE A 527 7.42 -5.51 -22.56
N ALA A 528 7.86 -5.28 -21.31
CA ALA A 528 9.14 -4.65 -21.04
C ALA A 528 10.33 -5.48 -21.55
N VAL A 529 10.30 -6.81 -21.42
CA VAL A 529 11.33 -7.69 -22.02
C VAL A 529 11.32 -7.63 -23.54
N GLN A 530 10.14 -7.67 -24.19
CA GLN A 530 10.06 -7.56 -25.65
C GLN A 530 10.63 -6.22 -26.16
N ALA A 531 10.37 -5.12 -25.46
CA ALA A 531 10.95 -3.81 -25.77
C ALA A 531 12.48 -3.75 -25.51
N VAL A 532 12.97 -4.41 -24.46
CA VAL A 532 14.41 -4.54 -24.17
C VAL A 532 15.13 -5.34 -25.26
N LEU A 533 14.55 -6.47 -25.69
CA LEU A 533 15.09 -7.36 -26.71
C LEU A 533 14.90 -6.86 -28.15
N ASP A 534 13.99 -5.89 -28.37
CA ASP A 534 13.59 -5.43 -29.71
C ASP A 534 13.01 -6.56 -30.57
N ASN A 535 12.10 -7.36 -30.01
CA ASN A 535 11.48 -8.47 -30.74
C ASN A 535 10.53 -7.97 -31.84
N HIS A 536 10.85 -8.35 -33.08
CA HIS A 536 10.06 -8.05 -34.29
C HIS A 536 9.47 -9.27 -35.01
N GLU A 537 9.50 -10.44 -34.38
CA GLU A 537 8.99 -11.71 -34.91
C GLU A 537 7.69 -12.06 -34.19
N GLY A 538 6.58 -12.01 -34.95
CA GLY A 538 5.17 -12.39 -34.62
C GLY A 538 4.52 -11.85 -33.33
N ALA A 539 5.30 -11.28 -32.42
CA ALA A 539 4.94 -11.05 -31.04
C ALA A 539 3.73 -10.13 -30.91
N LEU A 540 2.91 -10.44 -29.90
CA LEU A 540 1.67 -9.74 -29.51
C LEU A 540 1.74 -8.21 -29.55
N TRP A 541 2.93 -7.60 -29.37
CA TRP A 541 3.09 -6.15 -29.32
C TRP A 541 3.21 -5.44 -30.70
N ILE A 542 3.61 -6.13 -31.78
CA ILE A 542 3.78 -5.54 -33.12
C ILE A 542 3.43 -6.46 -34.33
N GLY A 543 3.18 -7.74 -34.11
CA GLY A 543 2.97 -8.76 -35.15
C GLY A 543 1.51 -9.14 -35.39
N GLN A 544 1.30 -10.34 -35.95
CA GLN A 544 -0.04 -10.94 -36.06
C GLN A 544 -0.51 -11.57 -34.75
N GLY A 545 0.40 -11.77 -33.78
CA GLY A 545 0.09 -12.29 -32.46
C GLY A 545 0.21 -13.81 -32.42
N ASP A 546 1.33 -14.35 -32.89
CA ASP A 546 1.60 -15.77 -33.07
C ASP A 546 2.70 -16.31 -32.12
N ASP A 547 3.66 -15.47 -31.74
CA ASP A 547 4.85 -15.89 -30.97
C ASP A 547 4.68 -15.71 -29.45
N TYR A 548 3.63 -16.33 -28.91
CA TYR A 548 3.37 -16.46 -27.48
C TYR A 548 2.37 -17.58 -27.15
N PHE A 549 2.34 -17.99 -25.88
CA PHE A 549 1.24 -18.79 -25.32
C PHE A 549 0.53 -18.02 -24.22
N LEU A 550 -0.76 -18.30 -24.04
CA LEU A 550 -1.58 -17.88 -22.91
C LEU A 550 -1.83 -19.09 -22.02
N TYR A 551 -1.59 -18.94 -20.72
CA TYR A 551 -1.94 -19.95 -19.73
C TYR A 551 -2.91 -19.39 -18.69
N HIS A 552 -4.08 -20.01 -18.54
CA HIS A 552 -5.10 -19.65 -17.56
C HIS A 552 -4.91 -20.43 -16.26
N ARG A 553 -4.38 -19.78 -15.23
CA ARG A 553 -4.01 -20.45 -13.96
C ARG A 553 -5.23 -20.82 -13.11
N PRO A 554 -5.39 -22.09 -12.69
CA PRO A 554 -6.44 -22.51 -11.76
C PRO A 554 -6.43 -21.77 -10.41
N SER A 555 -5.23 -21.47 -9.86
CA SER A 555 -5.05 -20.95 -8.50
C SER A 555 -5.67 -19.57 -8.25
N ASP A 556 -5.71 -18.72 -9.29
CA ASP A 556 -6.25 -17.36 -9.19
C ASP A 556 -7.17 -16.95 -10.36
N GLY A 557 -7.37 -17.82 -11.35
CA GLY A 557 -8.24 -17.57 -12.50
C GLY A 557 -7.72 -16.50 -13.45
N ARG A 558 -6.41 -16.24 -13.46
CA ARG A 558 -5.79 -15.18 -14.29
C ARG A 558 -4.86 -15.75 -15.35
N PHE A 559 -4.90 -15.12 -16.52
CA PHE A 559 -4.00 -15.41 -17.64
C PHE A 559 -2.60 -14.87 -17.42
N VAL A 560 -1.60 -15.68 -17.75
CA VAL A 560 -0.18 -15.30 -17.87
C VAL A 560 0.32 -15.52 -19.30
N LEU A 561 1.33 -14.74 -19.70
CA LEU A 561 2.02 -14.89 -20.99
C LEU A 561 3.27 -15.77 -20.83
N ILE A 562 3.49 -16.70 -21.76
CA ILE A 562 4.69 -17.53 -21.89
C ILE A 562 5.39 -17.16 -23.22
N SER A 563 6.73 -17.02 -23.22
CA SER A 563 7.49 -16.67 -24.42
C SER A 563 7.71 -17.85 -25.38
N TRP A 564 7.72 -17.59 -26.68
CA TRP A 564 7.96 -18.56 -27.75
C TRP A 564 8.53 -17.85 -28.99
N ASP A 565 9.34 -18.56 -29.81
CA ASP A 565 10.04 -18.12 -31.05
C ASP A 565 10.62 -16.66 -30.95
N HIS A 566 11.91 -16.56 -30.61
CA HIS A 566 12.64 -15.31 -30.35
C HIS A 566 13.92 -15.15 -31.20
N ASP A 567 14.00 -15.78 -32.38
CA ASP A 567 15.13 -15.62 -33.29
C ASP A 567 15.28 -14.20 -33.88
N GLY A 568 14.18 -13.46 -34.03
CA GLY A 568 14.08 -12.08 -34.50
C GLY A 568 14.36 -11.00 -33.44
N THR A 569 15.16 -11.31 -32.42
CA THR A 569 15.55 -10.38 -31.33
C THR A 569 16.93 -9.76 -31.52
N PHE A 570 17.30 -8.77 -30.70
CA PHE A 570 18.57 -8.03 -30.75
C PHE A 570 18.81 -7.31 -32.09
N THR A 571 17.77 -6.74 -32.71
CA THR A 571 17.86 -6.18 -34.07
C THR A 571 18.30 -4.72 -34.17
N ASP A 572 17.55 -3.75 -33.61
CA ASP A 572 17.91 -2.32 -33.68
C ASP A 572 17.92 -1.70 -32.27
N PRO A 573 19.08 -1.24 -31.77
CA PRO A 573 19.17 -0.66 -30.43
C PRO A 573 18.44 0.69 -30.30
N ASP A 574 18.17 1.39 -31.40
CA ASP A 574 17.58 2.74 -31.44
C ASP A 574 16.04 2.76 -31.58
N HIS A 575 15.39 1.60 -31.79
CA HIS A 575 13.92 1.47 -31.90
C HIS A 575 13.13 1.97 -30.68
N SER A 576 11.84 2.23 -30.87
CA SER A 576 11.03 2.89 -29.84
C SER A 576 10.43 1.91 -28.84
N ILE A 577 10.48 2.24 -27.54
CA ILE A 577 9.69 1.52 -26.53
C ILE A 577 8.16 1.75 -26.67
N TRP A 578 7.75 2.58 -27.63
CA TRP A 578 6.36 2.91 -27.98
C TRP A 578 5.98 2.52 -29.43
N GLU A 579 6.77 1.65 -30.07
CA GLU A 579 6.54 1.14 -31.43
C GLU A 579 5.15 0.50 -31.72
N PRO A 580 4.37 -0.06 -30.75
CA PRO A 580 2.96 -0.41 -30.96
C PRO A 580 2.08 0.68 -31.63
N ASN A 581 2.50 1.94 -31.64
CA ASN A 581 1.82 3.03 -32.36
C ASN A 581 1.74 2.87 -33.90
N TRP A 582 2.50 1.97 -34.54
CA TRP A 582 2.49 1.81 -36.01
C TRP A 582 1.77 0.54 -36.50
N LEU A 583 1.80 -0.57 -35.74
CA LEU A 583 1.22 -1.86 -36.15
C LEU A 583 0.58 -2.70 -35.02
N GLY A 584 0.74 -2.36 -33.75
CA GLY A 584 0.31 -3.21 -32.63
C GLY A 584 -1.21 -3.28 -32.43
N PRO A 585 -1.75 -4.36 -31.83
CA PRO A 585 -3.18 -4.49 -31.53
C PRO A 585 -3.73 -3.35 -30.67
N GLU A 586 -4.98 -2.94 -30.95
CA GLU A 586 -5.67 -1.87 -30.21
C GLU A 586 -5.76 -2.17 -28.70
N ILE A 587 -5.86 -3.45 -28.34
CA ILE A 587 -5.91 -3.91 -26.94
C ILE A 587 -4.58 -3.72 -26.22
N VAL A 588 -3.46 -4.08 -26.84
CA VAL A 588 -2.11 -3.83 -26.28
C VAL A 588 -1.85 -2.33 -26.16
N ARG A 589 -2.28 -1.56 -27.18
CA ARG A 589 -2.24 -0.09 -27.14
C ARG A 589 -3.07 0.46 -25.97
N ARG A 590 -4.25 -0.10 -25.68
CA ARG A 590 -5.08 0.29 -24.53
C ARG A 590 -4.39 0.00 -23.20
N ILE A 591 -3.84 -1.20 -23.03
CA ILE A 591 -3.09 -1.62 -21.84
C ILE A 591 -1.91 -0.67 -21.58
N LEU A 592 -1.02 -0.49 -22.57
CA LEU A 592 0.21 0.29 -22.39
C LEU A 592 -0.02 1.80 -22.24
N ASN A 593 -1.17 2.34 -22.68
CA ASN A 593 -1.56 3.73 -22.46
C ASN A 593 -2.39 3.96 -21.19
N TYR A 594 -2.77 2.92 -20.45
CA TYR A 594 -3.46 3.11 -19.17
C TYR A 594 -2.45 3.56 -18.10
N PRO A 595 -2.64 4.72 -17.43
CA PRO A 595 -1.59 5.40 -16.66
C PRO A 595 -0.81 4.54 -15.67
N ASP A 596 -1.49 3.72 -14.86
CA ASP A 596 -0.86 2.80 -13.90
C ASP A 596 0.03 1.76 -14.58
N PHE A 597 -0.47 1.18 -15.67
CA PHE A 597 0.24 0.18 -16.45
C PHE A 597 1.42 0.82 -17.20
N THR A 598 1.25 2.00 -17.78
CA THR A 598 2.35 2.80 -18.37
C THR A 598 3.48 3.03 -17.34
N ARG A 599 3.15 3.31 -16.08
CA ARG A 599 4.13 3.47 -15.00
C ARG A 599 4.86 2.17 -14.69
N TRP A 600 4.15 1.05 -14.57
CA TRP A 600 4.77 -0.26 -14.37
C TRP A 600 5.68 -0.68 -15.52
N TYR A 601 5.28 -0.41 -16.76
CA TYR A 601 6.11 -0.65 -17.95
C TYR A 601 7.44 0.12 -17.89
N TYR A 602 7.40 1.42 -17.57
CA TYR A 602 8.61 2.22 -17.35
C TYR A 602 9.48 1.67 -16.20
N GLN A 603 8.86 1.24 -15.10
CA GLN A 603 9.56 0.67 -13.95
C GLN A 603 10.25 -0.66 -14.30
N ASP A 604 9.56 -1.58 -14.99
CA ASP A 604 10.15 -2.86 -15.40
C ASP A 604 11.25 -2.65 -16.45
N ILE A 605 11.09 -1.76 -17.44
CA ILE A 605 12.18 -1.40 -18.39
C ILE A 605 13.42 -0.87 -17.63
N ALA A 606 13.22 0.10 -16.74
CA ALA A 606 14.32 0.70 -15.98
C ALA A 606 15.00 -0.33 -15.06
N SER A 607 14.23 -1.24 -14.46
CA SER A 607 14.75 -2.33 -13.63
C SER A 607 15.57 -3.33 -14.44
N ILE A 608 15.03 -3.81 -15.57
CA ILE A 608 15.68 -4.81 -16.42
C ILE A 608 16.98 -4.24 -17.00
N ALA A 609 16.96 -3.01 -17.53
CA ALA A 609 18.16 -2.35 -18.07
C ALA A 609 19.24 -2.09 -17.00
N ALA A 610 18.85 -1.88 -15.74
CA ALA A 610 19.78 -1.68 -14.62
C ALA A 610 20.35 -3.00 -14.05
N ASN A 611 19.64 -4.12 -14.19
CA ASN A 611 19.97 -5.40 -13.57
C ASN A 611 20.18 -6.49 -14.63
N GLU A 612 19.13 -7.23 -15.03
CA GLU A 612 19.23 -8.47 -15.81
C GLU A 612 19.78 -8.25 -17.22
N PHE A 613 19.50 -7.11 -17.85
CA PHE A 613 19.99 -6.74 -19.18
C PHE A 613 21.22 -5.81 -19.12
N SER A 614 21.80 -5.59 -17.94
CA SER A 614 22.99 -4.75 -17.81
C SER A 614 24.20 -5.34 -18.55
N VAL A 615 25.15 -4.48 -18.93
CA VAL A 615 26.45 -4.91 -19.51
C VAL A 615 27.21 -5.87 -18.59
N GLU A 616 27.06 -5.74 -17.26
CA GLU A 616 27.73 -6.62 -16.28
C GLU A 616 27.15 -8.05 -16.29
N GLU A 617 25.85 -8.21 -16.52
CA GLU A 617 25.19 -9.53 -16.58
C GLU A 617 25.18 -10.15 -18.00
N MET A 618 24.99 -9.35 -19.04
CA MET A 618 24.84 -9.87 -20.41
C MET A 618 26.17 -10.25 -21.06
N TYR A 619 27.25 -9.47 -20.87
CA TYR A 619 28.53 -9.74 -21.55
C TYR A 619 29.11 -11.12 -21.18
N PRO A 620 29.14 -11.55 -19.90
CA PRO A 620 29.62 -12.88 -19.53
C PRO A 620 28.76 -14.02 -20.09
N ARG A 621 27.46 -13.80 -20.33
CA ARG A 621 26.55 -14.79 -20.94
C ARG A 621 26.81 -14.93 -22.44
N ILE A 622 26.95 -13.81 -23.14
CA ILE A 622 27.32 -13.80 -24.57
C ILE A 622 28.70 -14.45 -24.76
N ASP A 623 29.66 -14.19 -23.86
CA ASP A 623 30.98 -14.87 -23.86
C ASP A 623 30.91 -16.37 -23.53
N ALA A 624 29.86 -16.84 -22.86
CA ALA A 624 29.65 -18.24 -22.52
C ALA A 624 28.92 -19.04 -23.62
N LEU A 625 28.35 -18.37 -24.64
CA LEU A 625 27.69 -19.03 -25.76
C LEU A 625 28.67 -19.98 -26.49
N PRO A 626 28.26 -21.22 -26.84
CA PRO A 626 29.15 -22.18 -27.51
C PRO A 626 29.66 -21.72 -28.87
N ALA A 627 30.72 -22.36 -29.36
CA ALA A 627 31.42 -22.00 -30.59
C ALA A 627 30.58 -22.08 -31.90
N VAL A 628 29.35 -22.60 -31.84
CA VAL A 628 28.37 -22.52 -32.94
C VAL A 628 27.92 -21.08 -33.21
N VAL A 629 27.89 -20.22 -32.17
CA VAL A 629 27.78 -18.77 -32.30
C VAL A 629 29.17 -18.22 -32.59
N SER A 630 29.32 -17.38 -33.61
CA SER A 630 30.63 -16.86 -34.02
C SER A 630 31.06 -15.67 -33.16
N ASP A 631 32.37 -15.38 -33.17
CA ASP A 631 32.90 -14.20 -32.45
C ASP A 631 32.32 -12.87 -33.00
N GLY A 632 31.93 -12.84 -34.28
CA GLY A 632 31.25 -11.69 -34.87
C GLY A 632 29.86 -11.49 -34.28
N ASP A 633 29.07 -12.55 -34.21
CA ASP A 633 27.70 -12.51 -33.66
C ASP A 633 27.73 -12.16 -32.17
N ARG A 634 28.74 -12.66 -31.42
CA ARG A 634 28.99 -12.24 -30.01
C ARG A 634 29.29 -10.74 -29.89
N ASP A 635 30.13 -10.20 -30.78
CA ASP A 635 30.46 -8.77 -30.77
C ASP A 635 29.23 -7.91 -31.16
N GLU A 636 28.39 -8.37 -32.09
CA GLU A 636 27.12 -7.70 -32.47
C GLU A 636 26.11 -7.69 -31.31
N LEU A 637 25.88 -8.84 -30.66
CA LEU A 637 25.01 -8.94 -29.47
C LEU A 637 25.47 -8.01 -28.33
N LYS A 638 26.79 -7.93 -28.09
CA LYS A 638 27.37 -7.02 -27.09
C LYS A 638 27.18 -5.56 -27.44
N GLN A 639 27.37 -5.20 -28.71
CA GLN A 639 27.18 -3.84 -29.20
C GLN A 639 25.71 -3.42 -29.07
N TYR A 640 24.76 -4.31 -29.43
CA TYR A 640 23.33 -4.10 -29.22
C TYR A 640 23.01 -3.80 -27.75
N VAL A 641 23.48 -4.63 -26.79
CA VAL A 641 23.25 -4.41 -25.36
C VAL A 641 23.77 -3.04 -24.90
N ALA A 642 24.98 -2.67 -25.32
CA ALA A 642 25.61 -1.42 -24.93
C ALA A 642 24.87 -0.17 -25.47
N ASP A 643 24.33 -0.25 -26.68
CA ASP A 643 23.63 0.86 -27.34
C ASP A 643 22.14 0.92 -26.93
N ARG A 644 21.49 -0.23 -26.67
CA ARG A 644 20.06 -0.30 -26.30
C ARG A 644 19.79 0.32 -24.93
N ILE A 645 20.61 0.04 -23.92
CA ILE A 645 20.42 0.55 -22.54
C ILE A 645 20.21 2.07 -22.47
N PRO A 646 21.09 2.94 -23.03
CA PRO A 646 20.86 4.39 -23.01
C PRO A 646 19.62 4.82 -23.81
N THR A 647 19.28 4.13 -24.91
CA THR A 647 18.10 4.45 -25.72
C THR A 647 16.78 4.06 -25.02
N LEU A 648 16.75 2.97 -24.26
CA LEU A 648 15.62 2.63 -23.38
C LEU A 648 15.39 3.72 -22.34
N LEU A 649 16.44 4.08 -21.58
CA LEU A 649 16.34 5.03 -20.47
C LEU A 649 16.02 6.46 -20.93
N ALA A 650 16.50 6.87 -22.11
CA ALA A 650 16.20 8.19 -22.68
C ALA A 650 14.73 8.38 -23.10
N GLN A 651 13.97 7.28 -23.23
CA GLN A 651 12.54 7.31 -23.57
C GLN A 651 11.63 7.35 -22.32
N ILE A 652 12.20 7.32 -21.11
CA ILE A 652 11.46 7.42 -19.84
C ILE A 652 11.36 8.90 -19.40
N PRO A 653 10.17 9.43 -19.06
CA PRO A 653 10.00 10.80 -18.59
C PRO A 653 10.77 11.14 -17.30
N ASP A 654 11.74 12.06 -17.40
CA ASP A 654 12.46 12.63 -16.25
C ASP A 654 11.64 13.76 -15.59
N THR A 655 10.63 13.34 -14.84
CA THR A 655 9.71 14.21 -14.08
C THR A 655 9.96 14.05 -12.58
N THR A 656 9.91 15.16 -11.84
CA THR A 656 10.11 15.20 -10.38
C THR A 656 8.80 15.48 -9.65
N LEU A 657 8.71 15.06 -8.39
CA LEU A 657 7.54 15.32 -7.56
C LEU A 657 7.26 16.82 -7.43
N SER A 658 5.99 17.21 -7.55
CA SER A 658 5.51 18.56 -7.30
C SER A 658 4.05 18.55 -6.84
N ILE A 659 3.60 19.66 -6.25
CA ILE A 659 2.19 19.93 -5.97
C ILE A 659 1.80 21.16 -6.82
N SER A 660 0.85 21.00 -7.74
CA SER A 660 0.33 22.07 -8.60
C SER A 660 -0.89 22.77 -7.98
N THR A 661 -1.65 22.10 -7.09
CA THR A 661 -2.75 22.70 -6.33
C THR A 661 -2.26 23.93 -5.56
N ASN A 662 -2.86 25.10 -5.83
CA ASN A 662 -2.43 26.42 -5.35
C ASN A 662 -0.92 26.71 -5.54
N GLY A 663 -0.28 26.12 -6.55
CA GLY A 663 1.16 26.24 -6.78
C GLY A 663 2.03 25.64 -5.66
N GLY A 664 1.48 24.70 -4.88
CA GLY A 664 2.17 24.04 -3.77
C GLY A 664 2.24 24.87 -2.48
N ALA A 665 1.55 26.02 -2.41
CA ALA A 665 1.48 26.84 -1.22
C ALA A 665 0.23 26.56 -0.39
N ASP A 666 0.35 26.66 0.94
CA ASP A 666 -0.77 26.62 1.89
C ASP A 666 -1.93 27.57 1.50
N PHE A 667 -3.17 27.15 1.75
CA PHE A 667 -4.35 27.97 1.46
C PHE A 667 -5.57 27.64 2.34
N ALA A 668 -6.51 28.58 2.41
CA ALA A 668 -7.79 28.38 3.08
C ALA A 668 -8.92 28.11 2.07
N THR A 669 -9.91 27.29 2.47
CA THR A 669 -11.09 26.95 1.67
C THR A 669 -12.33 26.81 2.55
N THR A 670 -13.51 27.03 1.96
CA THR A 670 -14.83 26.77 2.58
C THR A 670 -15.44 25.43 2.11
N GLN A 671 -14.80 24.74 1.16
CA GLN A 671 -15.20 23.40 0.74
C GLN A 671 -14.78 22.36 1.79
N THR A 672 -15.62 21.37 2.07
CA THR A 672 -15.31 20.30 3.05
C THR A 672 -14.40 19.20 2.50
N GLU A 673 -13.96 19.32 1.24
CA GLU A 673 -13.06 18.39 0.55
C GLU A 673 -11.99 19.19 -0.20
N VAL A 674 -10.82 18.57 -0.41
CA VAL A 674 -9.75 19.11 -1.24
C VAL A 674 -9.24 18.05 -2.21
N THR A 675 -8.88 18.48 -3.42
CA THR A 675 -8.13 17.68 -4.39
C THR A 675 -6.73 18.28 -4.53
N LEU A 676 -5.72 17.49 -4.17
CA LEU A 676 -4.32 17.76 -4.40
C LEU A 676 -3.89 17.12 -5.72
N GLU A 677 -3.14 17.84 -6.54
CA GLU A 677 -2.64 17.36 -7.83
C GLU A 677 -1.19 17.81 -8.03
N GLY A 678 -0.47 17.16 -8.95
CA GLY A 678 0.86 17.60 -9.39
C GLY A 678 1.53 16.63 -10.36
N GLU A 679 2.80 16.90 -10.69
CA GLU A 679 3.66 15.98 -11.44
C GLU A 679 4.44 15.06 -10.48
N CYS A 680 4.88 13.91 -10.98
CA CYS A 680 5.70 12.90 -10.31
C CYS A 680 6.46 12.06 -11.34
N SER A 681 7.49 11.35 -10.90
CA SER A 681 8.22 10.40 -11.75
C SER A 681 7.35 9.17 -12.06
N PRO A 682 7.38 8.61 -13.29
CA PRO A 682 6.75 7.31 -13.57
C PRO A 682 7.43 6.15 -12.82
N LEU A 683 8.69 6.34 -12.40
CA LEU A 683 9.51 5.32 -11.75
C LEU A 683 9.27 5.18 -10.23
N ARG A 684 8.45 6.04 -9.63
CA ARG A 684 8.22 6.11 -8.18
C ARG A 684 6.76 6.39 -7.87
N ASP A 685 6.18 5.67 -6.92
CA ASP A 685 4.82 5.91 -6.46
C ASP A 685 4.75 7.07 -5.47
N VAL A 686 3.59 7.72 -5.40
CA VAL A 686 3.33 8.91 -4.60
C VAL A 686 2.53 8.51 -3.37
N TYR A 687 2.98 9.00 -2.22
CA TYR A 687 2.41 8.73 -0.92
C TYR A 687 1.92 10.03 -0.30
N VAL A 688 0.67 10.07 0.11
CA VAL A 688 0.07 11.17 0.89
C VAL A 688 -0.10 10.69 2.32
N ASN A 689 0.48 11.43 3.27
CA ASN A 689 0.55 11.07 4.69
C ASN A 689 1.12 9.66 4.96
N GLY A 690 1.98 9.18 4.06
CA GLY A 690 2.63 7.87 4.16
C GLY A 690 1.85 6.68 3.58
N SER A 691 0.70 6.91 2.93
CA SER A 691 0.00 5.86 2.15
C SER A 691 -0.18 6.28 0.68
N ALA A 692 -0.21 5.30 -0.21
CA ALA A 692 -0.64 5.46 -1.61
C ALA A 692 -2.15 5.27 -1.79
N ASP A 693 -2.89 4.87 -0.73
CA ASP A 693 -4.34 4.66 -0.79
C ASP A 693 -5.08 5.94 -1.21
N GLY A 694 -5.88 5.86 -2.27
CA GLY A 694 -6.62 7.01 -2.81
C GLY A 694 -5.78 7.99 -3.65
N VAL A 695 -4.53 7.65 -3.95
CA VAL A 695 -3.75 8.33 -4.99
C VAL A 695 -4.11 7.76 -6.35
N GLU A 696 -4.52 8.63 -7.26
CA GLU A 696 -4.86 8.33 -8.65
C GLU A 696 -3.78 8.88 -9.58
N TYR A 697 -3.58 8.25 -10.74
CA TYR A 697 -2.66 8.73 -11.79
C TYR A 697 -3.43 9.10 -13.06
N PRO A 698 -3.79 10.38 -13.28
CA PRO A 698 -4.45 10.82 -14.51
C PRO A 698 -3.60 10.63 -15.77
N THR A 699 -2.26 10.64 -15.63
CA THR A 699 -1.27 10.25 -16.65
C THR A 699 -0.10 9.57 -15.95
N ALA A 700 0.81 8.94 -16.69
CA ALA A 700 1.99 8.30 -16.10
C ALA A 700 2.88 9.24 -15.26
N THR A 701 2.84 10.55 -15.52
CA THR A 701 3.62 11.58 -14.81
C THR A 701 2.79 12.48 -13.90
N THR A 702 1.45 12.39 -13.89
CA THR A 702 0.61 13.23 -13.02
C THR A 702 -0.07 12.39 -11.96
N TRP A 703 -0.21 12.96 -10.76
CA TRP A 703 -0.92 12.34 -9.65
C TRP A 703 -2.04 13.24 -9.15
N ARG A 704 -3.05 12.62 -8.54
CA ARG A 704 -4.19 13.27 -7.88
C ARG A 704 -4.47 12.55 -6.56
N TYR A 705 -4.93 13.29 -5.56
CA TYR A 705 -5.43 12.76 -4.30
C TYR A 705 -6.61 13.61 -3.81
N THR A 706 -7.73 12.99 -3.44
CA THR A 706 -8.89 13.72 -2.88
C THR A 706 -9.19 13.25 -1.47
N SER A 707 -9.37 14.20 -0.54
CA SER A 707 -9.72 13.91 0.86
C SER A 707 -10.74 14.89 1.40
N ALA A 708 -11.60 14.40 2.29
CA ALA A 708 -12.34 15.24 3.21
C ALA A 708 -11.39 16.00 4.14
N LEU A 709 -11.78 17.22 4.52
CA LEU A 709 -11.07 18.07 5.45
C LEU A 709 -11.66 17.96 6.85
N SER A 710 -10.79 17.75 7.83
CA SER A 710 -11.09 17.94 9.25
C SER A 710 -11.16 19.43 9.61
N ALA A 711 -11.64 19.76 10.80
CA ALA A 711 -11.80 21.14 11.23
C ALA A 711 -10.43 21.87 11.31
N ARG A 712 -10.33 23.02 10.63
CA ARG A 712 -9.13 23.86 10.53
C ARG A 712 -7.97 23.21 9.78
N ASP A 713 -6.93 22.77 10.48
CA ASP A 713 -5.59 22.62 9.92
C ASP A 713 -5.35 21.21 9.38
N ASN A 714 -5.39 21.06 8.04
CA ASN A 714 -5.18 19.78 7.39
C ASN A 714 -3.82 19.77 6.68
N ALA A 715 -2.80 19.23 7.36
CA ALA A 715 -1.48 19.05 6.78
C ALA A 715 -1.42 17.75 5.96
N PHE A 716 -0.99 17.87 4.70
CA PHE A 716 -0.73 16.74 3.81
C PHE A 716 0.77 16.67 3.50
N VAL A 717 1.43 15.60 3.94
CA VAL A 717 2.81 15.29 3.59
C VAL A 717 2.79 14.44 2.32
N VAL A 718 3.22 15.01 1.20
CA VAL A 718 3.30 14.33 -0.10
C VAL A 718 4.75 13.92 -0.34
N SER A 719 5.00 12.69 -0.74
CA SER A 719 6.37 12.19 -1.01
C SER A 719 6.40 11.08 -2.05
N ASP A 720 7.54 10.87 -2.70
CA ASP A 720 7.76 9.76 -3.66
C ASP A 720 8.94 8.85 -3.26
N GLY A 721 9.37 8.94 -1.99
CA GLY A 721 10.54 8.26 -1.45
C GLY A 721 11.87 8.98 -1.63
N LEU A 722 11.99 9.91 -2.59
CA LEU A 722 13.16 10.77 -2.76
C LEU A 722 12.86 12.21 -2.34
N ASP A 723 11.77 12.76 -2.87
CA ASP A 723 11.33 14.13 -2.65
C ASP A 723 10.14 14.13 -1.67
N SER A 724 9.99 15.21 -0.90
CA SER A 724 8.89 15.36 0.06
C SER A 724 8.52 16.83 0.27
N TYR A 725 7.21 17.08 0.26
CA TYR A 725 6.59 18.40 0.42
C TYR A 725 5.49 18.33 1.48
N THR A 726 5.16 19.46 2.10
CA THR A 726 4.00 19.59 2.99
C THR A 726 3.17 20.77 2.53
N ILE A 727 1.86 20.54 2.38
CA ILE A 727 0.87 21.59 2.11
C ILE A 727 -0.19 21.54 3.21
N THR A 728 -0.50 22.70 3.80
CA THR A 728 -1.57 22.83 4.80
C THR A 728 -2.78 23.48 4.17
N VAL A 729 -3.92 22.79 4.26
CA VAL A 729 -5.21 23.27 3.78
C VAL A 729 -6.07 23.64 5.00
N TYR A 730 -6.40 24.92 5.11
CA TYR A 730 -7.19 25.45 6.23
C TYR A 730 -8.68 25.44 5.87
N LEU A 731 -9.47 24.61 6.56
CA LEU A 731 -10.93 24.64 6.44
C LEU A 731 -11.48 25.83 7.25
N ASP A 732 -11.82 26.92 6.56
CA ASP A 732 -12.45 28.10 7.18
C ASP A 732 -13.97 27.92 7.17
N PHE A 733 -14.50 27.33 8.24
CA PHE A 733 -15.91 26.96 8.37
C PHE A 733 -16.75 27.94 9.20
N PHE A 734 -16.11 28.93 9.85
CA PHE A 734 -16.79 29.82 10.81
C PHE A 734 -16.56 31.28 10.48
N HIS A 735 -17.65 31.96 10.08
CA HIS A 735 -17.63 33.35 9.64
C HIS A 735 -18.51 34.28 10.49
N GLY A 736 -19.08 33.77 11.59
CA GLY A 736 -20.10 34.46 12.39
C GLY A 736 -21.49 33.88 12.21
N GLY A 737 -22.52 34.68 12.50
CA GLY A 737 -23.92 34.28 12.52
C GLY A 737 -24.46 34.04 13.94
N THR A 738 -25.73 33.66 14.03
CA THR A 738 -26.34 33.26 15.31
C THR A 738 -26.09 31.79 15.59
N LEU A 739 -25.42 31.50 16.70
CA LEU A 739 -25.11 30.14 17.12
C LEU A 739 -26.40 29.40 17.52
N MET A 740 -26.53 28.15 17.08
CA MET A 740 -27.69 27.30 17.36
C MET A 740 -27.42 26.28 18.48
N GLU A 741 -26.15 26.05 18.81
CA GLU A 741 -25.66 25.09 19.81
C GLU A 741 -24.29 25.51 20.33
N ASP A 742 -23.82 24.87 21.41
CA ASP A 742 -22.48 25.10 21.97
C ASP A 742 -21.41 24.93 20.88
N THR A 743 -20.63 25.99 20.66
CA THR A 743 -19.66 26.07 19.56
C THR A 743 -18.26 26.23 20.12
N THR A 744 -17.33 25.38 19.69
CA THR A 744 -15.90 25.52 19.98
C THR A 744 -15.17 25.93 18.71
N LEU A 745 -14.37 27.00 18.78
CA LEU A 745 -13.45 27.42 17.72
C LEU A 745 -12.06 26.86 18.05
N PRO A 746 -11.60 25.78 17.38
CA PRO A 746 -10.31 25.18 17.66
C PRO A 746 -9.12 26.02 17.20
N THR A 747 -7.96 25.79 17.85
CA THR A 747 -6.69 26.42 17.48
C THR A 747 -6.34 26.19 16.01
N SER A 748 -5.73 27.19 15.35
CA SER A 748 -5.36 27.13 13.94
C SER A 748 -4.19 28.06 13.63
N GLY A 749 -3.33 27.66 12.69
CA GLY A 749 -2.26 28.50 12.13
C GLY A 749 -2.76 29.63 11.22
N TYR A 750 -4.04 29.60 10.82
CA TYR A 750 -4.68 30.60 9.97
C TYR A 750 -5.78 31.35 10.74
N PRO A 751 -6.00 32.67 10.53
CA PRO A 751 -7.10 33.40 11.16
C PRO A 751 -8.49 32.93 10.71
N TYR A 752 -9.52 33.14 11.53
CA TYR A 752 -10.92 33.05 11.09
C TYR A 752 -11.36 34.37 10.46
N ALA A 753 -11.92 34.34 9.25
CA ALA A 753 -12.49 35.54 8.62
C ALA A 753 -13.95 35.72 9.06
N ILE A 754 -14.19 36.63 10.01
CA ILE A 754 -15.54 36.91 10.54
C ILE A 754 -16.22 37.97 9.68
N THR A 755 -17.18 37.53 8.86
CA THR A 755 -17.91 38.35 7.88
C THR A 755 -19.35 38.67 8.30
N GLU A 756 -19.89 37.92 9.27
CA GLU A 756 -21.18 38.15 9.94
C GLU A 756 -21.00 38.44 11.45
N ASP A 757 -22.01 39.04 12.08
CA ASP A 757 -21.99 39.29 13.53
C ASP A 757 -22.04 37.95 14.28
N ILE A 758 -21.20 37.73 15.29
CA ILE A 758 -21.25 36.53 16.13
C ILE A 758 -22.31 36.76 17.21
N ILE A 759 -23.42 36.02 17.16
CA ILE A 759 -24.50 36.11 18.17
C ILE A 759 -24.58 34.80 18.97
N VAL A 760 -24.29 34.87 20.26
CA VAL A 760 -24.37 33.75 21.21
C VAL A 760 -25.67 33.89 22.03
N PRO A 761 -26.71 33.08 21.78
CA PRO A 761 -28.01 33.23 22.46
C PRO A 761 -28.05 32.56 23.85
N ALA A 762 -29.21 32.73 24.51
CA ALA A 762 -29.53 32.14 25.80
C ALA A 762 -29.23 30.63 25.87
N GLY A 763 -28.42 30.21 26.85
CA GLY A 763 -28.09 28.81 27.08
C GLY A 763 -27.09 28.19 26.10
N VAL A 764 -26.45 28.98 25.24
CA VAL A 764 -25.36 28.56 24.34
C VAL A 764 -24.02 29.14 24.83
N THR A 765 -22.98 28.33 24.73
CA THR A 765 -21.58 28.69 25.03
C THR A 765 -20.76 28.78 23.74
N LEU A 766 -20.09 29.90 23.54
CA LEU A 766 -18.99 30.02 22.58
C LEU A 766 -17.66 29.81 23.32
N THR A 767 -16.94 28.74 22.99
CA THR A 767 -15.59 28.46 23.48
C THR A 767 -14.58 28.78 22.39
N ILE A 768 -13.51 29.48 22.73
CA ILE A 768 -12.43 29.84 21.82
C ILE A 768 -11.13 29.30 22.40
N GLU A 769 -10.46 28.40 21.67
CA GLU A 769 -9.24 27.75 22.13
C GLU A 769 -8.02 28.70 22.09
N PRO A 770 -6.96 28.43 22.88
CA PRO A 770 -5.73 29.23 22.86
C PRO A 770 -5.13 29.41 21.46
N GLY A 771 -4.62 30.60 21.17
CA GLY A 771 -3.97 30.92 19.89
C GLY A 771 -4.91 31.23 18.72
N VAL A 772 -6.24 31.11 18.91
CA VAL A 772 -7.21 31.48 17.87
C VAL A 772 -7.14 32.98 17.59
N THR A 773 -7.07 33.33 16.30
CA THR A 773 -7.22 34.71 15.82
C THR A 773 -8.54 34.87 15.07
N LEU A 774 -9.41 35.78 15.53
CA LEU A 774 -10.63 36.19 14.86
C LEU A 774 -10.40 37.56 14.18
N GLN A 775 -10.51 37.60 12.85
CA GLN A 775 -10.41 38.83 12.05
C GLN A 775 -11.80 39.30 11.62
N PHE A 776 -12.31 40.31 12.30
CA PHE A 776 -13.62 40.90 12.05
C PHE A 776 -13.60 41.88 10.87
N GLN A 777 -14.50 41.71 9.91
CA GLN A 777 -14.79 42.77 8.94
C GLN A 777 -15.29 44.03 9.65
N SER A 778 -15.16 45.19 8.97
CA SER A 778 -15.60 46.48 9.51
C SER A 778 -17.01 46.39 10.07
N ASP A 779 -17.18 46.91 11.29
CA ASP A 779 -18.45 46.98 12.01
C ASP A 779 -19.12 45.63 12.37
N ARG A 780 -18.41 44.50 12.25
CA ARG A 780 -18.83 43.22 12.84
C ARG A 780 -18.57 43.20 14.34
N TYR A 781 -19.42 42.54 15.13
CA TYR A 781 -19.26 42.47 16.59
C TYR A 781 -19.55 41.06 17.12
N LEU A 782 -19.15 40.81 18.38
CA LEU A 782 -19.49 39.60 19.12
C LEU A 782 -20.50 39.98 20.21
N ARG A 783 -21.71 39.45 20.14
CA ARG A 783 -22.77 39.70 21.13
C ARG A 783 -23.23 38.41 21.81
N VAL A 784 -23.17 38.39 23.14
CA VAL A 784 -23.68 37.31 24.00
C VAL A 784 -24.95 37.79 24.70
N ASN A 785 -26.04 37.04 24.58
CA ASN A 785 -27.38 37.48 24.97
C ASN A 785 -28.03 36.58 26.03
N GLU A 786 -28.71 37.19 27.00
CA GLU A 786 -29.82 36.62 27.79
C GLU A 786 -29.57 35.23 28.39
N GLY A 787 -28.40 35.01 29.01
CA GLY A 787 -28.00 33.70 29.54
C GLY A 787 -27.07 32.88 28.64
N GLY A 788 -26.59 33.44 27.53
CA GLY A 788 -25.47 32.89 26.76
C GLY A 788 -24.12 33.12 27.45
N ARG A 789 -23.07 32.44 26.98
CA ARG A 789 -21.74 32.47 27.60
C ARG A 789 -20.59 32.53 26.59
N LEU A 790 -19.55 33.32 26.90
CA LEU A 790 -18.27 33.36 26.20
C LEU A 790 -17.14 32.82 27.09
N LEU A 791 -16.36 31.88 26.55
CA LEU A 791 -15.14 31.33 27.16
C LEU A 791 -13.98 31.50 26.17
N ALA A 792 -13.24 32.60 26.30
CA ALA A 792 -12.01 32.87 25.59
C ALA A 792 -10.84 32.84 26.60
N GLU A 793 -10.30 31.65 26.85
CA GLU A 793 -9.23 31.41 27.83
C GLU A 793 -7.94 30.97 27.11
N GLY A 794 -7.16 31.94 26.65
CA GLY A 794 -5.87 31.73 25.99
C GLY A 794 -4.74 31.41 26.96
N THR A 795 -3.50 31.46 26.46
CA THR A 795 -2.29 31.37 27.32
C THR A 795 -1.28 32.44 26.94
N ALA A 796 -0.36 32.79 27.84
CA ALA A 796 0.74 33.73 27.54
C ALA A 796 1.61 33.33 26.32
N ALA A 797 1.65 32.05 25.93
CA ALA A 797 2.36 31.57 24.74
C ALA A 797 1.47 31.50 23.48
N GLN A 798 0.15 31.47 23.66
CA GLN A 798 -0.86 31.35 22.61
C GLN A 798 -2.07 32.22 23.01
N PRO A 799 -1.96 33.56 22.92
CA PRO A 799 -3.06 34.44 23.25
C PRO A 799 -4.18 34.33 22.21
N ILE A 800 -5.42 34.59 22.62
CA ILE A 800 -6.55 34.70 21.68
C ILE A 800 -6.58 36.13 21.15
N VAL A 801 -6.69 36.31 19.83
CA VAL A 801 -6.64 37.66 19.22
C VAL A 801 -8.00 37.98 18.59
N PHE A 802 -8.64 39.04 19.08
CA PHE A 802 -9.83 39.65 18.49
C PHE A 802 -9.41 40.97 17.83
N THR A 803 -9.34 40.98 16.50
CA THR A 803 -8.78 42.11 15.73
C THR A 803 -9.60 42.37 14.46
N GLY A 804 -9.39 43.54 13.84
CA GLY A 804 -10.03 43.90 12.59
C GLY A 804 -9.30 43.37 11.35
N GLN A 805 -10.04 42.86 10.37
CA GLN A 805 -9.49 42.40 9.10
C GLN A 805 -8.80 43.57 8.37
N GLY A 806 -7.49 43.46 8.15
CA GLY A 806 -6.69 44.50 7.49
C GLY A 806 -6.56 45.81 8.27
N GLY A 807 -6.76 45.80 9.60
CA GLY A 807 -6.73 47.01 10.43
C GLY A 807 -7.99 47.88 10.32
N ALA A 808 -9.11 47.33 9.85
CA ALA A 808 -10.43 47.96 9.97
C ALA A 808 -10.89 47.99 11.45
N TYR A 809 -11.81 48.90 11.79
CA TYR A 809 -12.41 48.89 13.13
C TYR A 809 -13.65 48.00 13.18
N TRP A 810 -13.73 47.16 14.21
CA TRP A 810 -14.86 46.26 14.49
C TRP A 810 -15.61 46.68 15.75
N GLY A 811 -16.80 46.13 15.98
CA GLY A 811 -17.72 46.61 17.02
C GLY A 811 -17.45 46.11 18.43
N GLY A 812 -16.39 45.31 18.67
CA GLY A 812 -16.04 44.81 19.99
C GLY A 812 -16.98 43.74 20.56
N ILE A 813 -16.88 43.50 21.88
CA ILE A 813 -17.58 42.41 22.59
C ILE A 813 -18.71 42.99 23.46
N LEU A 814 -19.95 42.56 23.23
CA LEU A 814 -21.13 42.97 24.02
C LEU A 814 -21.73 41.76 24.76
N LEU A 815 -21.75 41.85 26.09
CA LEU A 815 -22.40 40.92 26.99
C LEU A 815 -23.71 41.56 27.50
N ASP A 816 -24.84 41.15 26.97
CA ASP A 816 -26.18 41.66 27.31
C ASP A 816 -26.94 40.64 28.17
N ARG A 817 -27.05 40.92 29.48
CA ARG A 817 -27.78 40.12 30.47
C ARG A 817 -27.37 38.65 30.50
N THR A 818 -26.08 38.37 30.35
CA THR A 818 -25.53 37.01 30.33
C THR A 818 -25.63 36.32 31.69
N GLN A 819 -25.35 37.05 32.78
CA GLN A 819 -25.35 36.61 34.21
C GLN A 819 -24.41 35.44 34.57
N GLU A 820 -24.15 34.51 33.64
CA GLU A 820 -23.11 33.48 33.69
C GLU A 820 -21.70 34.07 33.70
N ASP A 821 -20.73 33.29 34.18
CA ASP A 821 -19.31 33.68 34.23
C ASP A 821 -18.69 33.65 32.82
N ASN A 822 -18.62 34.82 32.18
CA ASN A 822 -17.93 35.03 30.91
C ASN A 822 -16.44 35.29 31.16
N ARG A 823 -15.57 34.77 30.29
CA ARG A 823 -14.11 34.83 30.49
C ARG A 823 -13.38 35.29 29.24
N ILE A 824 -12.49 36.25 29.45
CA ILE A 824 -11.56 36.80 28.47
C ILE A 824 -10.20 36.80 29.18
N VAL A 825 -9.39 35.77 28.95
CA VAL A 825 -8.12 35.56 29.65
C VAL A 825 -7.01 35.33 28.65
N HIS A 826 -5.87 36.01 28.82
CA HIS A 826 -4.78 36.02 27.84
C HIS A 826 -5.27 36.30 26.41
N ALA A 827 -6.08 37.35 26.27
CA ALA A 827 -6.57 37.83 24.99
C ALA A 827 -5.87 39.14 24.56
N VAL A 828 -5.89 39.43 23.26
CA VAL A 828 -5.63 40.75 22.69
C VAL A 828 -6.92 41.21 22.01
N ILE A 829 -7.46 42.34 22.44
CA ILE A 829 -8.64 42.99 21.86
C ILE A 829 -8.17 44.31 21.27
N GLU A 830 -8.26 44.46 19.95
CA GLU A 830 -7.74 45.63 19.27
C GLU A 830 -8.58 46.07 18.06
N TYR A 831 -8.48 47.35 17.70
CA TYR A 831 -9.24 47.99 16.62
C TYR A 831 -10.76 47.97 16.86
N THR A 832 -11.21 48.33 18.08
CA THR A 832 -12.63 48.34 18.44
C THR A 832 -13.26 49.73 18.41
N ARG A 833 -14.53 49.85 18.00
CA ARG A 833 -15.31 51.10 18.03
C ARG A 833 -16.78 50.89 18.42
N GLU A 834 -17.47 51.98 18.74
CA GLU A 834 -18.93 51.95 18.95
C GLU A 834 -19.66 51.68 17.63
N VAL A 835 -20.42 50.59 17.58
CA VAL A 835 -21.22 50.17 16.40
C VAL A 835 -22.69 50.04 16.75
N ILE A 836 -23.00 49.45 17.90
CA ILE A 836 -24.35 49.46 18.47
C ILE A 836 -24.42 50.62 19.46
N THR A 837 -25.54 51.36 19.47
CA THR A 837 -25.76 52.54 20.32
C THR A 837 -26.71 52.30 21.50
N ASN A 838 -27.39 51.14 21.55
CA ASN A 838 -28.33 50.77 22.61
C ASN A 838 -28.61 49.25 22.66
N PRO A 839 -28.09 48.50 23.65
CA PRO A 839 -26.97 48.89 24.52
C PRO A 839 -25.73 49.22 23.68
N ARG A 840 -24.82 50.06 24.20
CA ARG A 840 -23.63 50.44 23.43
C ARG A 840 -22.66 49.27 23.28
N THR A 841 -21.86 49.28 22.22
CA THR A 841 -20.67 48.43 22.13
C THR A 841 -19.39 49.24 22.30
N HIS A 842 -18.43 48.65 22.98
CA HIS A 842 -17.09 49.17 23.23
C HIS A 842 -16.08 48.02 23.09
N GLY A 843 -14.81 48.17 23.51
CA GLY A 843 -13.84 47.07 23.50
C GLY A 843 -14.41 45.80 24.15
N VAL A 844 -14.85 45.94 25.40
CA VAL A 844 -15.79 45.02 26.06
C VAL A 844 -16.89 45.80 26.77
N SER A 845 -18.15 45.41 26.56
CA SER A 845 -19.33 46.02 27.19
C SER A 845 -20.13 44.97 27.98
N ALA A 846 -20.42 45.21 29.25
CA ALA A 846 -21.20 44.31 30.11
C ALA A 846 -22.45 45.00 30.67
N TYR A 847 -23.59 44.76 30.01
CA TYR A 847 -24.90 45.32 30.35
C TYR A 847 -25.70 44.33 31.20
N GLY A 848 -25.74 44.54 32.51
CA GLY A 848 -26.35 43.60 33.47
C GLY A 848 -25.71 42.20 33.38
N ALA A 849 -24.41 42.13 33.12
CA ALA A 849 -23.68 40.92 32.77
C ALA A 849 -22.48 40.69 33.70
N ARG A 850 -22.01 39.43 33.76
CA ARG A 850 -20.86 39.03 34.58
C ARG A 850 -19.68 38.66 33.69
N VAL A 851 -18.52 39.25 33.95
CA VAL A 851 -17.30 39.00 33.16
C VAL A 851 -16.03 39.03 34.02
N THR A 852 -15.09 38.13 33.70
CA THR A 852 -13.69 38.21 34.13
C THR A 852 -12.83 38.50 32.91
N ILE A 853 -12.08 39.62 32.96
CA ILE A 853 -11.09 40.00 31.96
C ILE A 853 -9.73 39.98 32.67
N ALA A 854 -8.82 39.08 32.27
CA ALA A 854 -7.57 38.88 33.00
C ALA A 854 -6.35 38.65 32.09
N ASP A 855 -5.19 39.14 32.53
CA ASP A 855 -3.89 38.91 31.88
C ASP A 855 -3.89 39.18 30.35
N SER A 856 -4.71 40.15 29.93
CA SER A 856 -5.06 40.47 28.54
C SER A 856 -4.65 41.90 28.15
N VAL A 857 -4.63 42.19 26.84
CA VAL A 857 -4.34 43.51 26.27
C VAL A 857 -5.59 44.07 25.61
N ILE A 858 -5.96 45.31 25.90
CA ILE A 858 -7.02 46.04 25.17
C ILE A 858 -6.45 47.35 24.63
N ARG A 859 -6.50 47.56 23.32
CA ARG A 859 -5.84 48.71 22.68
C ARG A 859 -6.44 49.17 21.37
N HIS A 860 -5.96 50.30 20.86
CA HIS A 860 -6.33 50.84 19.54
C HIS A 860 -7.85 50.98 19.41
N THR A 861 -8.49 51.78 20.26
CA THR A 861 -9.94 52.03 20.16
C THR A 861 -10.24 53.30 19.36
N ASP A 862 -11.37 53.35 18.64
CA ASP A 862 -11.87 54.54 17.92
C ASP A 862 -13.16 55.02 18.58
N PHE A 863 -13.07 56.19 19.23
CA PHE A 863 -14.13 56.83 20.02
C PHE A 863 -14.91 55.87 20.95
N SER A 864 -14.19 54.95 21.60
CA SER A 864 -14.76 53.85 22.36
C SER A 864 -13.96 53.57 23.62
N ASP A 865 -14.68 53.28 24.70
CA ASP A 865 -14.13 52.80 25.96
C ASP A 865 -13.38 51.48 25.70
N ALA A 866 -12.37 51.15 26.51
CA ALA A 866 -11.76 49.82 26.45
C ALA A 866 -12.65 48.79 27.18
N VAL A 867 -13.17 49.15 28.36
CA VAL A 867 -14.12 48.32 29.13
C VAL A 867 -15.24 49.19 29.68
N GLN A 868 -16.50 48.80 29.44
CA GLN A 868 -17.69 49.48 29.98
C GLN A 868 -18.62 48.48 30.69
N THR A 869 -19.20 48.85 31.84
CA THR A 869 -20.28 48.10 32.50
C THR A 869 -21.45 49.01 32.87
N TYR A 870 -22.69 48.50 32.73
CA TYR A 870 -23.92 49.25 33.04
C TYR A 870 -25.02 48.33 33.61
N PRO A 871 -25.91 48.82 34.51
CA PRO A 871 -27.09 48.07 34.94
C PRO A 871 -28.14 48.04 33.84
N TRP A 872 -28.78 46.90 33.61
CA TRP A 872 -29.68 46.73 32.46
C TRP A 872 -30.91 45.89 32.81
N PHE A 873 -32.10 46.41 32.55
CA PHE A 873 -33.41 45.79 32.86
C PHE A 873 -33.57 45.24 34.30
N GLY A 874 -32.89 45.84 35.28
CA GLY A 874 -32.93 45.39 36.68
C GLY A 874 -31.93 44.28 37.02
N HIS A 875 -30.97 44.02 36.13
CA HIS A 875 -29.78 43.21 36.40
C HIS A 875 -28.57 44.12 36.57
N ASP A 876 -27.84 43.93 37.66
CA ASP A 876 -26.59 44.63 37.94
C ASP A 876 -25.39 43.90 37.29
N PRO A 877 -24.35 44.63 36.83
CA PRO A 877 -23.15 44.01 36.29
C PRO A 877 -22.23 43.47 37.40
N THR A 878 -21.29 42.61 37.03
CA THR A 878 -20.22 42.14 37.91
C THR A 878 -18.95 41.98 37.09
N ILE A 879 -17.91 42.75 37.40
CA ILE A 879 -16.63 42.71 36.68
C ILE A 879 -15.44 42.41 37.58
N TYR A 880 -14.59 41.50 37.10
CA TYR A 880 -13.23 41.29 37.59
C TYR A 880 -12.28 41.69 36.46
N LEU A 881 -11.51 42.76 36.66
CA LEU A 881 -10.52 43.28 35.71
C LEU A 881 -9.13 43.11 36.34
N LEU A 882 -8.38 42.11 35.91
CA LEU A 882 -7.20 41.60 36.62
C LEU A 882 -5.92 41.57 35.77
N ARG A 883 -4.89 42.35 36.12
CA ARG A 883 -3.55 42.30 35.47
C ARG A 883 -3.57 42.50 33.94
N ASN A 884 -4.42 43.38 33.45
CA ASN A 884 -4.50 43.71 32.03
C ASN A 884 -3.63 44.93 31.69
N GLU A 885 -3.20 44.97 30.43
CA GLU A 885 -2.63 46.15 29.78
C GLU A 885 -3.74 46.87 29.00
N ILE A 886 -3.99 48.15 29.26
CA ILE A 886 -5.03 48.92 28.57
C ILE A 886 -4.42 50.24 28.07
N TYR A 887 -4.31 50.42 26.75
CA TYR A 887 -3.66 51.60 26.19
C TYR A 887 -4.07 51.99 24.77
N ASP A 888 -3.77 53.23 24.37
CA ASP A 888 -4.24 53.84 23.10
C ASP A 888 -5.77 53.73 22.97
N VAL A 889 -6.45 54.30 23.98
CA VAL A 889 -7.91 54.31 24.12
C VAL A 889 -8.43 55.72 23.86
N GLN A 890 -9.45 55.83 23.01
CA GLN A 890 -10.04 57.09 22.55
C GLN A 890 -11.38 57.43 23.22
N ARG A 891 -11.63 56.86 24.40
CA ARG A 891 -12.54 57.29 25.47
C ARG A 891 -11.96 56.81 26.81
N ASP A 892 -12.74 56.89 27.87
CA ASP A 892 -12.46 56.37 29.21
C ASP A 892 -11.96 54.91 29.12
N ALA A 893 -10.84 54.58 29.76
CA ALA A 893 -10.24 53.25 29.65
C ALA A 893 -11.12 52.19 30.33
N VAL A 894 -11.64 52.50 31.52
CA VAL A 894 -12.57 51.64 32.26
C VAL A 894 -13.72 52.48 32.80
N HIS A 895 -14.94 52.23 32.34
CA HIS A 895 -16.16 52.86 32.83
C HIS A 895 -17.03 51.82 33.54
N VAL A 896 -17.16 51.87 34.87
CA VAL A 896 -18.02 50.95 35.63
C VAL A 896 -19.21 51.67 36.25
N THR A 897 -20.41 51.33 35.79
CA THR A 897 -21.66 51.82 36.38
C THR A 897 -22.43 50.71 37.09
N GLY A 898 -22.69 50.91 38.38
CA GLY A 898 -23.49 50.02 39.23
C GLY A 898 -22.93 48.61 39.47
N GLY A 899 -23.68 47.79 40.20
CA GLY A 899 -23.28 46.42 40.55
C GLY A 899 -22.02 46.34 41.42
N TYR A 900 -21.08 45.48 41.01
CA TYR A 900 -19.79 45.23 41.69
C TYR A 900 -18.63 45.25 40.70
N ALA A 901 -17.54 45.93 41.07
CA ALA A 901 -16.31 46.00 40.30
C ALA A 901 -15.10 45.69 41.19
N PHE A 902 -14.26 44.75 40.75
CA PHE A 902 -12.97 44.43 41.35
C PHE A 902 -11.89 44.58 40.28
N ILE A 903 -11.08 45.64 40.41
CA ILE A 903 -10.10 46.08 39.42
C ILE A 903 -8.73 46.01 40.09
N GLN A 904 -7.93 45.00 39.75
CA GLN A 904 -6.65 44.74 40.42
C GLN A 904 -5.46 44.56 39.46
N GLY A 905 -4.36 45.26 39.74
CA GLY A 905 -3.06 45.00 39.12
C GLY A 905 -2.95 45.38 37.65
N ASN A 906 -3.89 46.17 37.12
CA ASN A 906 -3.90 46.57 35.71
C ASN A 906 -2.95 47.75 35.49
N HIS A 907 -2.37 47.79 34.30
CA HIS A 907 -1.59 48.93 33.80
C HIS A 907 -2.43 49.65 32.74
N ILE A 908 -2.82 50.89 33.03
CA ILE A 908 -3.70 51.71 32.20
C ILE A 908 -2.92 52.96 31.79
N HIS A 909 -2.70 53.16 30.49
CA HIS A 909 -2.01 54.35 30.00
C HIS A 909 -2.50 54.82 28.63
N ASP A 910 -2.08 56.00 28.17
CA ASP A 910 -2.45 56.52 26.84
C ASP A 910 -3.97 56.59 26.58
N ALA A 911 -4.79 56.82 27.61
CA ALA A 911 -6.23 57.11 27.45
C ALA A 911 -6.40 58.59 27.06
N ARG A 912 -6.21 58.90 25.77
CA ARG A 912 -6.14 60.29 25.26
C ARG A 912 -6.47 60.42 23.78
N LEU A 913 -7.27 61.43 23.43
CA LEU A 913 -7.44 61.90 22.05
C LEU A 913 -7.56 63.43 22.01
N GLY A 914 -6.54 64.13 21.52
CA GLY A 914 -6.57 65.60 21.42
C GLY A 914 -6.92 66.28 22.76
N ASP A 915 -7.90 67.17 22.73
CA ASP A 915 -8.40 67.91 23.91
C ASP A 915 -9.63 67.22 24.57
N TYR A 916 -9.94 65.96 24.23
CA TYR A 916 -11.08 65.26 24.84
C TYR A 916 -10.77 64.80 26.27
N GLN A 917 -11.79 64.86 27.11
CA GLN A 917 -11.79 64.54 28.53
C GLN A 917 -12.17 63.07 28.71
N PHE A 918 -11.21 62.24 29.10
CA PHE A 918 -11.35 60.79 29.28
C PHE A 918 -10.58 60.31 30.51
N GLU A 919 -11.22 59.46 31.29
CA GLU A 919 -10.73 58.95 32.57
C GLU A 919 -9.93 57.66 32.42
N GLY A 920 -9.01 57.41 33.37
CA GLY A 920 -8.40 56.10 33.53
C GLY A 920 -9.43 55.06 34.02
N ILE A 921 -10.10 55.37 35.14
CA ILE A 921 -11.23 54.59 35.64
C ILE A 921 -12.35 55.55 36.10
N GLU A 922 -13.51 55.51 35.46
CA GLU A 922 -14.75 56.12 35.96
C GLU A 922 -15.56 55.09 36.78
N VAL A 923 -15.96 55.48 38.00
CA VAL A 923 -16.77 54.65 38.92
C VAL A 923 -18.06 55.38 39.27
N SER A 924 -19.19 54.91 38.71
CA SER A 924 -20.45 55.65 38.70
C SER A 924 -21.63 54.85 39.30
N HIS A 925 -22.44 55.49 40.16
CA HIS A 925 -23.68 54.94 40.74
C HIS A 925 -23.55 53.52 41.36
N MET A 926 -22.43 53.22 42.02
CA MET A 926 -22.11 51.88 42.52
C MET A 926 -22.96 51.46 43.74
N ILE A 927 -23.75 50.39 43.59
CA ILE A 927 -24.59 49.84 44.68
C ILE A 927 -23.82 49.00 45.71
N THR A 928 -22.60 48.56 45.37
CA THR A 928 -21.64 47.93 46.29
C THR A 928 -20.28 48.60 46.14
N PRO A 929 -19.43 48.63 47.18
CA PRO A 929 -18.13 49.28 47.07
C PRO A 929 -17.28 48.67 45.95
N ALA A 930 -16.82 49.51 45.03
CA ALA A 930 -15.80 49.15 44.06
C ALA A 930 -14.46 48.92 44.79
N VAL A 931 -13.64 48.00 44.27
CA VAL A 931 -12.34 47.66 44.85
C VAL A 931 -11.26 47.84 43.79
N LEU A 932 -10.43 48.86 43.96
CA LEU A 932 -9.37 49.26 43.05
C LEU A 932 -8.02 49.05 43.74
N LEU A 933 -7.29 48.00 43.36
CA LEU A 933 -6.09 47.54 44.07
C LEU A 933 -4.87 47.43 43.15
N ASP A 934 -3.69 47.86 43.61
CA ASP A 934 -2.41 47.57 42.95
C ASP A 934 -2.31 48.02 41.47
N ASN A 935 -3.17 48.94 40.99
CA ASN A 935 -3.18 49.38 39.59
C ASN A 935 -2.17 50.51 39.36
N HIS A 936 -1.61 50.55 38.15
CA HIS A 936 -0.73 51.62 37.67
C HIS A 936 -1.47 52.40 36.57
N ILE A 937 -1.76 53.68 36.79
CA ILE A 937 -2.57 54.50 35.87
C ILE A 937 -1.83 55.80 35.54
N HIS A 938 -1.55 56.03 34.26
CA HIS A 938 -0.87 57.27 33.85
C HIS A 938 -1.15 57.74 32.42
N ASP A 939 -0.70 58.95 32.08
CA ASP A 939 -0.84 59.53 30.73
C ASP A 939 -2.30 59.60 30.21
N VAL A 940 -3.25 59.77 31.13
CA VAL A 940 -4.69 59.95 30.85
C VAL A 940 -5.03 61.43 30.61
N SER A 941 -6.01 61.73 29.76
CA SER A 941 -6.33 63.13 29.41
C SER A 941 -7.19 63.88 30.45
N ASP A 942 -7.91 63.17 31.33
CA ASP A 942 -8.65 63.77 32.44
C ASP A 942 -8.23 63.19 33.81
N ASP A 943 -9.15 62.59 34.57
CA ASP A 943 -8.88 62.02 35.90
C ASP A 943 -8.31 60.59 35.80
N CYS A 944 -7.28 60.26 36.60
CA CYS A 944 -6.80 58.87 36.68
C CYS A 944 -7.87 57.95 37.30
N ILE A 945 -8.61 58.43 38.31
CA ILE A 945 -9.82 57.79 38.84
C ILE A 945 -10.86 58.88 39.15
N ASP A 946 -12.08 58.78 38.61
CA ASP A 946 -13.23 59.61 39.00
C ASP A 946 -14.35 58.77 39.65
N LEU A 947 -15.06 59.37 40.61
CA LEU A 947 -16.13 58.72 41.37
C LEU A 947 -17.36 59.62 41.50
N ASN A 948 -18.50 59.12 41.02
CA ASN A 948 -19.81 59.77 41.07
C ASN A 948 -20.85 58.83 41.71
N ASP A 949 -21.60 59.29 42.70
CA ASP A 949 -22.63 58.54 43.47
C ASP A 949 -22.21 57.11 43.87
N SER A 950 -20.97 56.97 44.34
CA SER A 950 -20.32 55.67 44.50
C SER A 950 -19.63 55.48 45.84
N SER A 951 -19.32 54.21 46.16
CA SER A 951 -18.39 53.89 47.24
C SER A 951 -17.21 53.06 46.71
N ALA A 952 -16.01 53.30 47.23
CA ALA A 952 -14.83 52.56 46.80
C ALA A 952 -13.75 52.39 47.88
N ILE A 953 -13.05 51.26 47.80
CA ILE A 953 -11.76 51.02 48.45
C ILE A 953 -10.70 51.16 47.35
N ILE A 954 -9.81 52.12 47.50
CA ILE A 954 -8.74 52.41 46.53
C ILE A 954 -7.43 52.27 47.28
N GLU A 955 -6.70 51.19 47.03
CA GLU A 955 -5.53 50.83 47.84
C GLU A 955 -4.32 50.36 47.02
N ARG A 956 -3.13 50.84 47.40
CA ARG A 956 -1.83 50.54 46.77
C ARG A 956 -1.74 50.84 45.25
N ASN A 957 -2.52 51.80 44.75
CA ASN A 957 -2.43 52.22 43.34
C ASN A 957 -1.35 53.28 43.14
N GLU A 958 -0.74 53.29 41.96
CA GLU A 958 0.23 54.29 41.52
C GLU A 958 -0.37 55.12 40.38
N LEU A 959 -0.58 56.42 40.61
CA LEU A 959 -1.33 57.31 39.72
C LEU A 959 -0.47 58.53 39.35
N HIS A 960 -0.14 58.74 38.07
CA HIS A 960 0.68 59.89 37.69
C HIS A 960 0.46 60.42 36.27
N HIS A 961 0.93 61.64 35.96
CA HIS A 961 0.66 62.31 34.67
C HIS A 961 -0.84 62.42 34.31
N CYS A 962 -1.72 62.47 35.32
CA CYS A 962 -3.15 62.66 35.12
C CYS A 962 -3.42 64.09 34.59
N GLY A 963 -4.25 64.21 33.56
CA GLY A 963 -4.57 65.47 32.90
C GLY A 963 -5.34 66.46 33.79
N ASP A 964 -6.08 65.97 34.78
CA ASP A 964 -6.81 66.80 35.74
C ASP A 964 -6.58 66.39 37.19
N LYS A 965 -7.21 65.33 37.72
CA LYS A 965 -7.00 64.84 39.09
C LYS A 965 -6.40 63.44 39.14
N GLY A 966 -5.66 63.15 40.20
CA GLY A 966 -5.24 61.78 40.52
C GLY A 966 -6.44 60.92 40.93
N ILE A 967 -7.17 61.38 41.95
CA ILE A 967 -8.45 60.81 42.36
C ILE A 967 -9.47 61.93 42.55
N SER A 968 -10.58 61.86 41.83
CA SER A 968 -11.72 62.75 41.95
C SER A 968 -12.87 62.05 42.68
N ILE A 969 -13.42 62.67 43.72
CA ILE A 969 -14.43 62.05 44.58
C ILE A 969 -15.61 63.02 44.73
N GLY A 970 -16.63 62.86 43.90
CA GLY A 970 -17.78 63.76 43.80
C GLY A 970 -19.15 63.11 44.02
N GLU A 971 -20.19 63.93 43.87
CA GLU A 971 -21.62 63.59 43.87
C GLU A 971 -22.05 62.53 44.91
N PRO A 972 -22.31 62.95 46.16
CA PRO A 972 -21.45 62.65 47.29
C PRO A 972 -21.02 61.16 47.42
N SER A 973 -19.88 60.82 46.82
CA SER A 973 -19.23 59.52 46.95
C SER A 973 -18.56 59.31 48.33
N SER A 974 -18.24 58.06 48.66
CA SER A 974 -17.53 57.69 49.89
C SER A 974 -16.33 56.78 49.65
N THR A 975 -15.13 57.16 50.09
CA THR A 975 -13.90 56.42 49.78
C THR A 975 -13.03 56.12 51.00
N THR A 976 -12.35 54.97 50.91
CA THR A 976 -11.19 54.64 51.75
C THR A 976 -9.97 54.55 50.84
N LEU A 977 -9.04 55.49 51.00
CA LEU A 977 -7.80 55.60 50.22
C LEU A 977 -6.63 55.16 51.09
N VAL A 978 -5.93 54.09 50.73
CA VAL A 978 -4.85 53.50 51.54
C VAL A 978 -3.59 53.23 50.71
N ASN A 979 -2.40 53.62 51.17
CA ASN A 979 -1.14 53.31 50.49
C ASN A 979 -1.03 53.78 49.01
N ASN A 980 -1.85 54.71 48.51
CA ASN A 980 -1.71 55.13 47.11
C ASN A 980 -0.57 56.14 46.96
N LEU A 981 0.16 56.02 45.85
CA LEU A 981 1.18 56.96 45.41
C LEU A 981 0.60 57.78 44.26
N ILE A 982 0.50 59.10 44.45
CA ILE A 982 -0.11 60.01 43.48
C ILE A 982 0.88 61.14 43.20
N TYR A 983 1.28 61.33 41.94
CA TYR A 983 2.25 62.38 41.61
C TYR A 983 2.14 62.97 40.21
N THR A 984 2.68 64.17 40.03
CA THR A 984 2.71 64.88 38.73
C THR A 984 1.32 64.93 38.06
N CYS A 985 0.27 65.26 38.81
CA CYS A 985 -1.02 65.62 38.22
C CYS A 985 -0.88 66.99 37.53
N LEU A 986 -0.91 66.99 36.19
CA LEU A 986 -0.48 68.13 35.37
C LEU A 986 -1.48 69.28 35.43
N GLY A 987 -2.77 68.95 35.27
CA GLY A 987 -3.85 69.93 35.22
C GLY A 987 -3.95 70.68 33.88
N LYS A 988 -5.10 71.32 33.70
CA LYS A 988 -5.47 72.20 32.60
C LYS A 988 -5.12 73.64 33.02
N GLU A 989 -4.45 74.43 32.18
CA GLU A 989 -4.00 75.80 32.56
C GLU A 989 -5.19 76.69 32.98
N GLU A 990 -6.32 76.52 32.29
CA GLU A 990 -7.56 77.26 32.44
C GLU A 990 -8.42 76.88 33.65
N ASP A 991 -8.29 75.66 34.20
CA ASP A 991 -9.04 75.23 35.37
C ASP A 991 -8.18 75.34 36.65
N PRO A 992 -8.46 76.28 37.58
CA PRO A 992 -7.71 76.40 38.84
C PRO A 992 -7.89 75.23 39.81
N TYR A 993 -8.85 74.32 39.59
CA TYR A 993 -9.10 73.12 40.41
C TYR A 993 -8.43 71.85 39.85
N SER A 994 -7.82 71.95 38.67
CA SER A 994 -7.09 70.85 38.03
C SER A 994 -5.64 70.76 38.47
N GLY A 995 -5.01 69.63 38.19
CA GLY A 995 -3.69 69.25 38.71
C GLY A 995 -3.75 68.84 40.18
N THR A 996 -4.90 68.32 40.64
CA THR A 996 -5.11 67.99 42.06
C THR A 996 -4.86 66.51 42.31
N GLY A 997 -4.00 66.15 43.26
CA GLY A 997 -3.75 64.75 43.60
C GLY A 997 -5.01 64.02 44.08
N ILE A 998 -5.70 64.57 45.08
CA ILE A 998 -7.00 64.04 45.56
C ILE A 998 -7.99 65.18 45.74
N ALA A 999 -9.10 65.14 45.01
CA ALA A 999 -10.22 66.08 45.12
C ALA A 999 -11.40 65.43 45.86
N VAL A 1000 -11.95 66.09 46.87
CA VAL A 1000 -13.15 65.64 47.60
C VAL A 1000 -14.22 66.74 47.54
N LYS A 1001 -15.27 66.51 46.76
CA LYS A 1001 -16.23 67.54 46.33
C LYS A 1001 -17.69 67.15 46.61
N ASP A 1002 -18.60 68.12 46.55
CA ASP A 1002 -20.06 67.91 46.49
C ASP A 1002 -20.72 67.10 47.63
N GLY A 1003 -20.15 67.15 48.83
CA GLY A 1003 -20.62 66.45 50.02
C GLY A 1003 -19.97 65.08 50.25
N ALA A 1004 -19.00 64.69 49.41
CA ALA A 1004 -18.28 63.43 49.51
C ALA A 1004 -17.47 63.29 50.82
N VAL A 1005 -17.23 62.04 51.20
CA VAL A 1005 -16.51 61.68 52.44
C VAL A 1005 -15.32 60.76 52.11
N SER A 1006 -14.12 61.11 52.54
CA SER A 1006 -12.92 60.31 52.30
C SER A 1006 -12.11 60.02 53.57
N TYR A 1007 -11.66 58.78 53.72
CA TYR A 1007 -10.72 58.34 54.74
C TYR A 1007 -9.39 58.01 54.07
N ILE A 1008 -8.36 58.81 54.34
CA ILE A 1008 -7.09 58.86 53.58
C ILE A 1008 -5.96 58.47 54.54
N VAL A 1009 -5.40 57.27 54.40
CA VAL A 1009 -4.37 56.75 55.31
C VAL A 1009 -3.13 56.27 54.58
N ASN A 1010 -1.95 56.66 55.06
CA ASN A 1010 -0.67 56.22 54.47
C ASN A 1010 -0.56 56.51 52.96
N ASN A 1011 -1.11 57.62 52.44
CA ASN A 1011 -0.94 57.98 51.02
C ASN A 1011 0.23 58.96 50.86
N THR A 1012 0.91 58.92 49.71
CA THR A 1012 1.89 59.94 49.31
C THR A 1012 1.33 60.71 48.13
N VAL A 1013 1.22 62.04 48.26
CA VAL A 1013 0.75 62.93 47.19
C VAL A 1013 1.78 64.03 46.97
N SER A 1014 2.41 64.06 45.80
CA SER A 1014 3.58 64.91 45.53
C SER A 1014 3.64 65.48 44.11
N ASP A 1015 4.29 66.65 43.97
CA ASP A 1015 4.53 67.30 42.67
C ASP A 1015 3.27 67.58 41.83
N CYS A 1016 2.09 67.62 42.46
CA CYS A 1016 0.82 68.04 41.86
C CYS A 1016 0.64 69.57 42.00
N ARG A 1017 -0.23 70.20 41.20
CA ARG A 1017 -0.63 71.61 41.40
C ARG A 1017 -1.27 71.80 42.78
N HIS A 1018 -2.11 70.86 43.19
CA HIS A 1018 -2.69 70.76 44.53
C HIS A 1018 -2.51 69.34 45.08
N GLY A 1019 -2.21 69.19 46.38
CA GLY A 1019 -2.13 67.89 47.03
C GLY A 1019 -3.52 67.30 47.28
N ILE A 1020 -4.18 67.78 48.34
CA ILE A 1020 -5.58 67.45 48.66
C ILE A 1020 -6.43 68.74 48.61
N TYR A 1021 -7.53 68.72 47.85
CA TYR A 1021 -8.43 69.87 47.68
C TYR A 1021 -9.89 69.48 47.99
N LEU A 1022 -10.49 70.15 48.98
CA LEU A 1022 -11.91 70.01 49.32
C LEU A 1022 -12.68 71.26 48.88
N TYR A 1023 -13.64 71.14 47.95
CA TYR A 1023 -14.34 72.28 47.35
C TYR A 1023 -15.69 71.90 46.70
N HIS A 1024 -16.45 72.89 46.22
CA HIS A 1024 -17.68 72.77 45.45
C HIS A 1024 -18.90 72.16 46.19
N GLY A 1025 -20.11 72.52 45.75
CA GLY A 1025 -21.37 72.01 46.30
C GLY A 1025 -21.55 72.29 47.80
N GLN A 1026 -21.49 71.22 48.62
CA GLN A 1026 -21.54 71.29 50.09
C GLN A 1026 -20.14 71.21 50.75
N GLY A 1027 -19.07 71.32 49.96
CA GLY A 1027 -17.70 71.02 50.36
C GLY A 1027 -17.44 69.52 50.47
N GLY A 1028 -16.22 69.13 50.83
CA GLY A 1028 -15.84 67.76 51.14
C GLY A 1028 -15.66 67.53 52.64
N ILE A 1029 -15.66 66.25 53.06
CA ILE A 1029 -15.22 65.84 54.39
C ILE A 1029 -14.08 64.83 54.25
N ALA A 1030 -12.90 65.13 54.77
CA ALA A 1030 -11.78 64.20 54.74
C ALA A 1030 -11.13 63.99 56.12
N THR A 1031 -10.65 62.77 56.37
CA THR A 1031 -9.73 62.48 57.47
C THR A 1031 -8.44 61.94 56.89
N VAL A 1032 -7.31 62.56 57.23
CA VAL A 1032 -5.98 62.22 56.71
C VAL A 1032 -5.10 61.74 57.85
N VAL A 1033 -4.55 60.53 57.75
CA VAL A 1033 -3.68 59.91 58.75
C VAL A 1033 -2.40 59.40 58.08
N ASN A 1034 -1.25 59.47 58.77
CA ASN A 1034 0.03 58.93 58.31
C ASN A 1034 0.43 59.29 56.87
N SER A 1035 -0.05 60.40 56.28
CA SER A 1035 0.14 60.67 54.85
C SER A 1035 1.24 61.70 54.62
N ILE A 1036 1.81 61.74 53.42
CA ILE A 1036 2.79 62.75 52.99
C ILE A 1036 2.18 63.63 51.91
N LEU A 1037 2.25 64.94 52.10
CA LEU A 1037 1.87 65.97 51.14
C LEU A 1037 3.05 66.93 50.96
N TRP A 1038 3.82 66.75 49.89
CA TRP A 1038 5.11 67.42 49.71
C TRP A 1038 5.42 67.75 48.25
N GLY A 1039 6.00 68.92 47.98
CA GLY A 1039 6.35 69.35 46.61
C GLY A 1039 5.16 69.85 45.78
N ASN A 1040 3.95 69.82 46.34
CA ASN A 1040 2.76 70.29 45.63
C ASN A 1040 2.69 71.83 45.61
N GLY A 1041 2.12 72.41 44.55
CA GLY A 1041 1.89 73.85 44.45
C GLY A 1041 1.03 74.42 45.59
N THR A 1042 0.10 73.62 46.13
CA THR A 1042 -0.60 73.84 47.40
C THR A 1042 -0.99 72.50 48.03
N ASN A 1043 -0.43 72.17 49.19
CA ASN A 1043 -0.64 70.84 49.79
C ASN A 1043 -2.06 70.59 50.29
N LEU A 1044 -2.73 71.61 50.85
CA LEU A 1044 -4.10 71.54 51.34
C LEU A 1044 -4.85 72.84 51.01
N GLU A 1045 -5.97 72.74 50.27
CA GLU A 1045 -6.93 73.83 50.11
C GLU A 1045 -8.36 73.37 50.49
N LEU A 1046 -9.08 74.22 51.23
CA LEU A 1046 -10.45 73.98 51.68
C LEU A 1046 -11.35 75.17 51.32
N ARG A 1047 -12.46 74.89 50.64
CA ARG A 1047 -13.50 75.86 50.29
C ARG A 1047 -14.90 75.37 50.69
N ASP A 1048 -15.89 76.23 50.51
CA ASP A 1048 -17.33 75.88 50.50
C ASP A 1048 -17.87 75.17 51.75
N GLY A 1049 -17.23 75.39 52.91
CA GLY A 1049 -17.63 74.80 54.19
C GLY A 1049 -17.02 73.43 54.49
N SER A 1050 -16.10 72.96 53.64
CA SER A 1050 -15.39 71.70 53.79
C SER A 1050 -14.73 71.52 55.16
N VAL A 1051 -14.59 70.26 55.59
CA VAL A 1051 -13.99 69.88 56.88
C VAL A 1051 -12.88 68.86 56.66
N ILE A 1052 -11.69 69.14 57.18
CA ILE A 1052 -10.59 68.17 57.24
C ILE A 1052 -10.11 67.96 58.67
N THR A 1053 -9.82 66.71 59.01
CA THR A 1053 -9.01 66.35 60.18
C THR A 1053 -7.72 65.71 59.68
N VAL A 1054 -6.56 66.17 60.18
CA VAL A 1054 -5.26 65.62 59.77
C VAL A 1054 -4.45 65.27 61.00
N THR A 1055 -3.94 64.04 61.08
CA THR A 1055 -3.06 63.58 62.17
C THR A 1055 -1.90 62.74 61.65
N TYR A 1056 -0.80 62.71 62.40
CA TYR A 1056 0.42 61.92 62.12
C TYR A 1056 0.97 62.05 60.67
N SER A 1057 0.66 63.14 59.98
CA SER A 1057 0.98 63.34 58.56
C SER A 1057 2.11 64.38 58.38
N ASP A 1058 2.88 64.29 57.30
CA ASP A 1058 3.87 65.30 56.93
C ASP A 1058 3.32 66.20 55.82
N ILE A 1059 3.38 67.51 56.02
CA ILE A 1059 2.75 68.49 55.14
C ILE A 1059 3.68 69.68 54.97
N GLU A 1060 4.15 69.91 53.74
CA GLU A 1060 4.96 71.09 53.43
C GLU A 1060 4.16 72.38 53.70
N GLY A 1061 4.72 73.23 54.57
CA GLY A 1061 4.06 74.43 55.11
C GLY A 1061 3.34 74.21 56.45
N GLY A 1062 3.03 72.96 56.78
CA GLY A 1062 2.48 72.51 58.06
C GLY A 1062 0.96 72.66 58.21
N TRP A 1063 0.36 71.77 59.01
CA TRP A 1063 -1.08 71.78 59.29
C TRP A 1063 -1.42 71.43 60.75
N PRO A 1064 -2.41 72.11 61.40
CA PRO A 1064 -2.79 71.80 62.77
C PRO A 1064 -3.34 70.38 62.94
N GLY A 1065 -2.79 69.62 63.89
CA GLY A 1065 -3.25 68.27 64.23
C GLY A 1065 -2.29 67.55 65.18
N GLU A 1066 -2.74 66.44 65.76
CA GLU A 1066 -1.88 65.58 66.59
C GLU A 1066 -0.86 64.83 65.72
N GLY A 1067 0.40 64.77 66.13
CA GLY A 1067 1.46 64.05 65.42
C GLY A 1067 1.95 64.66 64.10
N ASN A 1068 1.32 65.71 63.56
CA ASN A 1068 1.73 66.29 62.27
C ASN A 1068 3.13 66.91 62.31
N ILE A 1069 3.88 66.78 61.22
CA ILE A 1069 5.18 67.44 61.01
C ILE A 1069 5.17 68.27 59.72
N ASN A 1070 6.27 68.97 59.48
CA ASN A 1070 6.56 69.76 58.28
C ASN A 1070 8.08 69.73 58.11
N ALA A 1071 8.58 68.69 57.49
CA ALA A 1071 10.01 68.47 57.25
C ALA A 1071 10.20 67.77 55.89
N ASP A 1072 11.35 67.97 55.26
CA ASP A 1072 11.63 67.32 53.96
C ASP A 1072 11.59 65.79 54.12
N PRO A 1073 10.68 65.06 53.43
CA PRO A 1073 10.56 63.61 53.53
C PRO A 1073 11.79 62.85 53.02
N LEU A 1074 12.73 63.52 52.36
CA LEU A 1074 13.95 62.92 51.80
C LEU A 1074 13.64 61.70 50.92
N PHE A 1075 12.80 61.91 49.90
CA PHE A 1075 12.59 60.93 48.84
C PHE A 1075 13.90 60.59 48.10
N ARG A 1076 14.00 59.38 47.56
CA ARG A 1076 15.23 58.88 46.92
C ARG A 1076 15.54 59.56 45.59
N ALA A 1077 14.58 59.61 44.67
CA ALA A 1077 14.74 60.22 43.35
C ALA A 1077 13.35 60.59 42.76
N PRO A 1078 12.64 61.57 43.35
CA PRO A 1078 11.27 61.92 42.95
C PRO A 1078 11.19 62.41 41.49
N GLN A 1079 12.24 63.06 40.97
CA GLN A 1079 12.31 63.46 39.55
C GLN A 1079 12.30 62.28 38.56
N ASP A 1080 12.56 61.06 39.04
CA ASP A 1080 12.54 59.80 38.29
C ASP A 1080 11.37 58.89 38.73
N GLY A 1081 10.40 59.42 39.50
CA GLY A 1081 9.25 58.68 40.06
C GLY A 1081 9.52 57.96 41.39
N ASP A 1082 10.73 58.01 41.95
CA ASP A 1082 11.07 57.24 43.16
C ASP A 1082 10.80 58.01 44.46
N TYR A 1083 9.55 57.92 44.92
CA TYR A 1083 9.04 58.47 46.19
C TYR A 1083 9.24 57.56 47.41
N ARG A 1084 10.21 56.62 47.36
CA ARG A 1084 10.60 55.85 48.55
C ARG A 1084 11.41 56.73 49.49
N LEU A 1085 11.25 56.52 50.80
CA LEU A 1085 12.00 57.22 51.84
C LEU A 1085 13.49 56.79 51.85
N ARG A 1086 14.33 57.71 52.31
CA ARG A 1086 15.72 57.45 52.71
C ARG A 1086 15.82 57.15 54.21
N GLU A 1087 16.91 56.50 54.60
CA GLU A 1087 17.23 56.14 56.01
C GLU A 1087 17.21 57.36 56.94
N ASP A 1088 17.60 58.53 56.44
CA ASP A 1088 17.66 59.78 57.19
C ASP A 1088 16.35 60.59 57.22
N SER A 1089 15.25 60.02 56.70
CA SER A 1089 13.95 60.71 56.55
C SER A 1089 13.24 60.96 57.90
N PRO A 1090 12.64 62.15 58.10
CA PRO A 1090 11.81 62.44 59.27
C PRO A 1090 10.45 61.72 59.26
N CYS A 1091 10.06 61.11 58.13
CA CYS A 1091 8.84 60.32 58.01
C CYS A 1091 8.98 58.86 58.51
N VAL A 1092 10.20 58.40 58.78
CA VAL A 1092 10.48 57.03 59.25
C VAL A 1092 10.20 56.89 60.75
N ASP A 1093 9.55 55.81 61.17
CA ASP A 1093 9.16 55.50 62.54
C ASP A 1093 8.26 56.55 63.26
N THR A 1094 7.70 57.55 62.55
CA THR A 1094 6.99 58.70 63.18
C THR A 1094 5.47 58.72 63.03
N GLY A 1095 4.85 57.73 62.39
CA GLY A 1095 3.40 57.57 62.24
C GLY A 1095 2.67 57.01 63.49
N THR A 1096 1.38 56.72 63.33
CA THR A 1096 0.55 55.98 64.32
C THR A 1096 0.10 54.63 63.76
N ALA A 1097 -0.24 53.69 64.66
CA ALA A 1097 -0.91 52.44 64.28
C ALA A 1097 -2.39 52.63 63.90
N ASP A 1098 -3.00 53.77 64.25
CA ASP A 1098 -4.43 54.01 64.05
C ASP A 1098 -4.81 54.08 62.56
N GLY A 1099 -5.43 53.02 62.07
CA GLY A 1099 -5.87 52.89 60.67
C GLY A 1099 -4.76 52.51 59.69
N ALA A 1100 -3.53 52.31 60.17
CA ALA A 1100 -2.41 51.89 59.32
C ALA A 1100 -2.66 50.48 58.74
N PRO A 1101 -2.36 50.25 57.45
CA PRO A 1101 -2.45 48.93 56.82
C PRO A 1101 -1.34 47.98 57.27
N ASP A 1102 -1.56 46.68 57.09
CA ASP A 1102 -0.59 45.63 57.44
C ASP A 1102 0.66 45.62 56.53
N GLU A 1103 0.58 46.21 55.32
CA GLU A 1103 1.67 46.29 54.34
C GLU A 1103 1.77 47.70 53.68
N ASP A 1104 2.85 48.03 52.96
CA ASP A 1104 3.06 49.23 52.13
C ASP A 1104 2.61 49.03 50.66
N ILE A 1105 2.74 50.05 49.81
CA ILE A 1105 2.41 49.98 48.37
C ILE A 1105 3.14 48.87 47.59
N ARG A 1106 4.28 48.36 48.09
CA ARG A 1106 5.07 47.28 47.48
C ARG A 1106 4.93 45.94 48.20
N GLY A 1107 4.01 45.82 49.16
CA GLY A 1107 3.82 44.61 49.98
C GLY A 1107 4.89 44.43 51.07
N VAL A 1108 5.53 45.51 51.53
CA VAL A 1108 6.41 45.47 52.70
C VAL A 1108 5.56 45.50 53.96
N PRO A 1109 5.71 44.59 54.95
CA PRO A 1109 4.99 44.66 56.21
C PRO A 1109 5.10 46.02 56.92
N ARG A 1110 4.11 46.38 57.73
CA ARG A 1110 4.17 47.55 58.62
C ARG A 1110 3.85 47.17 60.08
N PRO A 1111 4.60 47.67 61.08
CA PRO A 1111 5.80 48.48 60.96
C PRO A 1111 7.06 47.64 60.69
N GLU A 1112 8.00 48.15 59.90
CA GLU A 1112 9.36 47.59 59.72
C GLU A 1112 10.41 48.51 60.38
N GLY A 1113 10.35 48.59 61.70
CA GLY A 1113 11.18 49.50 62.50
C GLY A 1113 10.78 49.53 63.97
N GLU A 1114 10.92 50.70 64.60
CA GLU A 1114 10.42 50.99 65.96
C GLU A 1114 9.01 51.64 65.95
N GLY A 1115 8.51 52.06 64.77
CA GLY A 1115 7.20 52.68 64.56
C GLY A 1115 6.71 52.54 63.11
N TYR A 1116 5.54 53.09 62.80
CA TYR A 1116 4.98 53.09 61.44
C TYR A 1116 5.52 54.27 60.65
N ASP A 1117 5.76 54.10 59.34
CA ASP A 1117 6.13 55.24 58.50
C ASP A 1117 4.93 56.06 58.02
N ARG A 1118 5.25 57.29 57.57
CA ARG A 1118 4.31 58.14 56.85
C ARG A 1118 4.43 57.93 55.34
N GLY A 1119 3.31 58.05 54.64
CA GLY A 1119 3.21 57.91 53.19
C GLY A 1119 2.98 56.47 52.73
N ALA A 1120 2.95 56.30 51.41
CA ALA A 1120 2.65 55.04 50.71
C ALA A 1120 3.72 53.95 50.88
N HIS A 1121 4.93 54.35 51.25
CA HIS A 1121 6.06 53.46 51.45
C HIS A 1121 6.33 53.21 52.93
N GLU A 1122 6.83 52.02 53.23
CA GLU A 1122 7.56 51.71 54.47
C GLU A 1122 9.06 51.66 54.12
N PHE A 1123 9.88 52.31 54.94
CA PHE A 1123 11.32 52.21 54.88
C PHE A 1123 11.79 50.85 55.40
N PHE A 1124 12.76 50.27 54.70
CA PHE A 1124 13.43 49.06 55.15
C PHE A 1124 14.90 49.08 54.72
N GLU A 1125 15.79 48.54 55.55
CA GLU A 1125 17.19 48.33 55.21
C GLU A 1125 17.44 46.90 54.70
N PHE A 1126 17.68 46.73 53.39
CA PHE A 1126 18.27 45.49 52.88
C PHE A 1126 19.79 45.50 53.04
N PHE A 1127 20.29 44.87 54.10
CA PHE A 1127 21.70 44.51 54.22
C PHE A 1127 22.10 43.41 53.21
N ALA A 1128 22.57 43.84 52.03
CA ALA A 1128 23.33 43.08 51.00
C ALA A 1128 22.78 41.69 50.57
N CYS A 1129 22.54 41.45 49.27
CA CYS A 1129 23.57 41.47 48.24
C CYS A 1129 23.04 41.88 46.85
N TYR A 1130 23.92 42.47 46.04
CA TYR A 1130 23.71 42.72 44.62
C TYR A 1130 23.42 41.42 43.83
N LEU A 1131 22.26 41.37 43.18
CA LEU A 1131 22.12 40.85 41.82
C LEU A 1131 21.32 41.93 41.02
N PRO A 1132 21.57 42.14 39.72
CA PRO A 1132 20.90 43.23 38.99
C PRO A 1132 19.40 42.99 38.84
N LEU A 1133 18.60 44.06 38.90
CA LEU A 1133 17.25 44.08 38.34
C LEU A 1133 17.35 43.95 36.81
N ILE A 1134 17.36 42.70 36.31
CA ILE A 1134 17.01 42.36 34.92
C ILE A 1134 16.26 41.02 35.01
N LEU A 1135 15.11 40.92 34.32
CA LEU A 1135 14.14 39.82 34.35
C LEU A 1135 13.22 39.77 35.58
N ARG A 1136 12.21 40.65 35.58
CA ARG A 1136 10.85 40.27 36.00
C ARG A 1136 9.89 40.19 34.79
N GLU A 1137 10.44 39.81 33.64
CA GLU A 1137 9.67 39.22 32.55
C GLU A 1137 9.98 37.71 32.48
N GLN A 1138 8.94 36.93 32.20
CA GLN A 1138 8.98 35.50 31.87
C GLN A 1138 9.68 34.55 32.86
N THR A 1139 8.90 33.95 33.76
CA THR A 1139 8.82 32.48 33.81
C THR A 1139 7.57 32.02 34.55
N SER A 1140 6.56 31.63 33.78
CA SER A 1140 5.48 30.79 34.27
C SER A 1140 6.00 29.35 34.42
N LEU A 1141 5.75 28.71 35.57
CA LEU A 1141 5.58 27.26 35.58
C LEU A 1141 4.60 26.84 36.68
N ARG A 1142 3.59 26.08 36.24
CA ARG A 1142 2.42 25.64 37.02
C ARG A 1142 2.81 24.73 38.19
N LEU A 1143 1.94 24.65 39.20
CA LEU A 1143 1.46 23.37 39.75
C LEU A 1143 0.11 23.53 40.47
N ILE A 1144 -0.97 23.09 39.83
CA ILE A 1144 -2.21 22.64 40.50
C ILE A 1144 -2.33 21.13 40.20
N PRO A 1145 -2.56 20.26 41.21
CA PRO A 1145 -2.59 18.81 40.99
C PRO A 1145 -4.02 18.25 40.85
N GLU A 1146 -4.26 17.42 39.83
CA GLU A 1146 -5.40 16.50 39.78
C GLU A 1146 -4.98 15.03 39.98
N SER A 1147 -5.37 14.48 41.14
CA SER A 1147 -5.62 13.05 41.40
C SER A 1147 -4.44 12.04 41.31
N PRO A 1148 -4.53 10.84 41.95
CA PRO A 1148 -3.34 10.19 42.51
C PRO A 1148 -3.00 8.79 41.99
N ALA A 1149 -1.73 8.57 41.60
CA ALA A 1149 -1.13 7.23 41.64
C ALA A 1149 0.41 7.25 41.78
N LYS A 1150 0.91 6.55 42.81
CA LYS A 1150 2.25 5.95 42.94
C LYS A 1150 3.48 6.82 42.58
N LEU A 1151 4.13 7.34 43.62
CA LEU A 1151 5.52 6.97 43.91
C LEU A 1151 5.83 7.17 45.40
N ALA A 1152 6.47 6.18 46.02
CA ALA A 1152 6.79 6.16 47.45
C ALA A 1152 8.31 6.12 47.63
N GLY A 1153 8.84 6.88 48.58
CA GLY A 1153 10.25 6.76 48.98
C GLY A 1153 10.81 7.93 49.79
N LEU A 1154 10.87 7.73 51.12
CA LEU A 1154 11.77 8.38 52.10
C LEU A 1154 11.49 9.89 52.39
N PHE A 1155 10.95 10.32 53.54
CA PHE A 1155 11.46 10.24 54.94
C PHE A 1155 12.91 10.75 55.09
N THR A 1156 13.31 11.64 56.02
CA THR A 1156 12.74 12.30 57.24
C THR A 1156 13.62 13.55 57.54
N CYS A 1157 13.34 14.56 58.37
CA CYS A 1157 12.30 14.91 59.37
C CYS A 1157 12.39 16.45 59.62
N GLY A 1158 11.52 17.16 60.36
CA GLY A 1158 10.26 16.78 61.02
C GLY A 1158 9.92 17.73 62.20
N ASN A 1159 8.63 18.08 62.35
CA ASN A 1159 7.99 18.81 63.48
C ASN A 1159 8.36 20.30 63.65
N ARG A 1160 7.42 21.23 63.99
CA ARG A 1160 5.98 21.11 64.32
C ARG A 1160 5.30 22.50 64.36
N ASP A 1161 3.97 22.51 64.11
CA ASP A 1161 2.93 23.33 64.79
C ASP A 1161 3.03 24.89 64.75
N LEU A 1162 1.96 25.72 64.57
CA LEU A 1162 0.51 25.49 64.48
C LEU A 1162 -0.25 26.76 63.99
N MET A 1163 -1.32 26.60 63.17
CA MET A 1163 -2.40 27.60 62.86
C MET A 1163 -1.95 28.96 62.25
N ILE A 1164 -2.79 29.82 61.64
CA ILE A 1164 -4.25 30.13 61.65
C ILE A 1164 -4.62 30.42 60.17
N LYS A 1165 -5.59 29.76 59.52
CA LYS A 1165 -7.07 29.83 59.60
C LYS A 1165 -7.69 31.09 58.99
#